data_AF-A0A9P1FDF8-F1
#
_entry.id   AF-A0A9P1FDF8-F1
#
_cell.length_a   1.000
_cell.length_b   1.000
_cell.length_c   1.000
_cell.angle_alpha   90.00
_cell.angle_beta   90.00
_cell.angle_gamma   90.00
#
_symmetry.space_group_name_H-M   'P 1'
#
loop_
_entity.id
_entity.type
_entity.pdbx_description
1 polymer ?
#
loop_
_entity_poly.entity_id
_entity_poly.type
_entity_poly.pdbx_seq_one_letter_code
_entity_poly.pdbx_strand_id
1 'polypeptide(L)'
;MFSLSQLRTSYHYEQLGSKKTSCLTLLILMAVVFAPLVGSARAEDPEYSESPQIPDAVAAAEAEMKPYTEIISGTDVTFDMVPIPAGTVLLGSPEDEEDRKEDEGPQVEIEVEPFWMGKHEVTWDAYEIWMFKLDIQRREVLELAPTQLDAFADAITRCTKPYTDMTFGMGKRNYPAICMTQLAAKTYCRWLSAKTGRFYRLPTEAEWEYACRAGTTTAYSFGDDVADLDDYAWHYENCDDTYQPVGKKKPNPWGLYDMHGNVSEWVLDQYDEEAYAKLPKDQPASKCYLEPTTLYSRVVRGGSWDDDPDALRSAARRGSDKSWKAQDPQIPQSVWYHTDALFVGFRVVRPLEEPSEEEKLVYWGAHEVPEQEPDNGEQFMSDQIQETGSLLTSRRRFVQGTTASIVGASVLSGLAIPRSAHAAGDDTIRIGLVGCGGRGTGAASQALRADKNVKLVAMADAFENNLEDKLKQLQKDEEINSKIDVPKDRRFVGFDAYQQLIGSDVDLVILATPPGFRPLHLAAAVAADKHVFMEKPVAVDAPGVRSVIASTAEAKKKGLGLGVGLQRHHQFPYIETIKRLQDGAIGDIVAARVYWNGAGVWTRPRTEDQTEMEYQMRNWYYFNWLCGDHIVEQHIHNLDVINWLKDGYPVSCQGMGGRQVRTDENTGEIFDHHAVEYEYADGSRMFSCCRHIPNCWSSVSEHVHGSKGTADISGAKIETKDSPRWRYRGENPNPYQQEHDELFASIRSGQPLNEGEYGAYSTMTAIMGRMATYSGKQLTWEQALNSEIDLSPNKYAWDAAPPEPSVAVPGVTITV
;
A
#
# COMPACT_ATOMS: atom_id res chain seq x y z
N MET A 1 8.50 -55.21 -41.97
CA MET A 1 8.38 -53.95 -42.73
C MET A 1 7.62 -52.98 -41.83
N PHE A 2 8.37 -52.23 -41.00
CA PHE A 2 8.63 -50.77 -41.08
C PHE A 2 7.44 -49.95 -40.52
N SER A 3 7.43 -49.35 -39.33
CA SER A 3 8.40 -48.55 -38.51
C SER A 3 8.74 -47.17 -39.08
N LEU A 4 8.49 -46.12 -38.26
CA LEU A 4 9.35 -44.98 -37.85
C LEU A 4 8.43 -43.89 -37.21
N SER A 5 8.36 -43.69 -35.88
CA SER A 5 9.32 -43.07 -34.91
C SER A 5 9.33 -41.53 -34.94
N GLN A 6 8.80 -40.87 -33.90
CA GLN A 6 9.53 -40.20 -32.80
C GLN A 6 10.28 -38.91 -33.19
N LEU A 7 9.94 -37.81 -32.50
CA LEU A 7 10.85 -36.72 -32.18
C LEU A 7 10.52 -36.17 -30.77
N ARG A 8 11.29 -36.63 -29.79
CA ARG A 8 11.59 -35.98 -28.50
C ARG A 8 13.10 -35.78 -28.51
N THR A 9 13.59 -34.57 -28.20
CA THR A 9 14.93 -34.29 -27.67
C THR A 9 14.96 -32.79 -27.31
N SER A 10 14.92 -32.40 -26.02
CA SER A 10 16.03 -32.28 -25.04
C SER A 10 17.00 -31.13 -25.35
N TYR A 11 16.94 -30.09 -24.53
CA TYR A 11 17.92 -29.00 -24.44
C TYR A 11 19.19 -29.48 -23.73
N HIS A 12 20.35 -29.28 -24.36
CA HIS A 12 21.66 -29.35 -23.70
C HIS A 12 22.39 -28.02 -23.89
N TYR A 13 22.83 -27.45 -22.77
CA TYR A 13 23.82 -26.38 -22.66
C TYR A 13 25.20 -26.91 -23.07
N GLU A 14 25.93 -26.18 -23.90
CA GLU A 14 27.39 -26.30 -23.99
C GLU A 14 28.04 -24.92 -24.14
N GLN A 15 28.97 -24.66 -23.21
CA GLN A 15 29.94 -23.58 -23.25
C GLN A 15 30.89 -23.76 -24.44
N LEU A 16 31.36 -22.66 -25.04
CA LEU A 16 32.67 -22.62 -25.69
C LEU A 16 33.18 -21.18 -25.76
N GLY A 17 34.28 -20.92 -25.04
CA GLY A 17 35.07 -19.72 -25.17
C GLY A 17 36.18 -19.83 -26.21
N SER A 18 36.96 -18.74 -26.27
CA SER A 18 38.26 -18.57 -26.96
C SER A 18 38.22 -18.15 -28.43
N LYS A 19 38.66 -16.90 -28.69
CA LYS A 19 40.03 -16.62 -29.17
C LYS A 19 40.31 -15.11 -29.24
N LYS A 20 41.32 -14.67 -28.47
CA LYS A 20 42.05 -13.40 -28.63
C LYS A 20 43.41 -13.68 -29.26
N THR A 21 43.81 -12.91 -30.27
CA THR A 21 45.21 -12.59 -30.64
C THR A 21 45.16 -11.46 -31.67
N SER A 22 45.44 -10.22 -31.26
CA SER A 22 46.72 -9.50 -31.38
C SER A 22 47.04 -8.98 -32.78
N CYS A 23 47.14 -7.65 -32.91
CA CYS A 23 48.26 -7.02 -33.62
C CYS A 23 48.51 -5.63 -33.02
N LEU A 24 49.78 -5.36 -32.75
CA LEU A 24 50.32 -4.25 -31.96
C LEU A 24 51.46 -3.63 -32.77
N THR A 25 51.43 -2.32 -33.05
CA THR A 25 52.63 -1.49 -33.29
C THR A 25 52.25 0.00 -33.26
N LEU A 26 52.68 0.73 -32.21
CA LEU A 26 53.69 1.84 -32.20
C LEU A 26 53.17 3.16 -32.82
N LEU A 27 53.34 4.37 -32.28
CA LEU A 27 54.41 4.91 -31.43
C LEU A 27 53.99 6.28 -30.84
N ILE A 28 54.49 6.57 -29.65
CA ILE A 28 54.38 7.81 -28.85
C ILE A 28 55.33 8.90 -29.38
N LEU A 29 54.97 10.21 -29.31
CA LEU A 29 55.87 11.27 -28.81
C LEU A 29 55.17 12.62 -28.50
N MET A 30 55.76 13.31 -27.52
CA MET A 30 55.31 14.48 -26.74
C MET A 30 55.40 15.88 -27.42
N ALA A 31 54.48 16.75 -26.97
CA ALA A 31 54.61 18.16 -26.54
C ALA A 31 55.38 19.22 -27.37
N VAL A 32 54.77 20.40 -27.55
CA VAL A 32 55.22 21.72 -27.02
C VAL A 32 54.26 22.84 -27.49
N VAL A 33 53.97 23.75 -26.56
CA VAL A 33 53.16 24.98 -26.66
C VAL A 33 53.81 26.03 -27.58
N PHE A 34 53.02 26.69 -28.44
CA PHE A 34 53.27 28.06 -28.92
C PHE A 34 51.95 28.74 -29.33
N ALA A 35 51.65 29.87 -28.70
CA ALA A 35 50.82 30.96 -29.22
C ALA A 35 51.73 32.22 -29.27
N PRO A 36 51.37 33.36 -29.92
CA PRO A 36 50.17 33.71 -30.71
C PRO A 36 50.49 34.38 -32.09
N LEU A 37 49.50 34.55 -32.99
CA LEU A 37 49.25 35.78 -33.77
C LEU A 37 48.13 35.61 -34.83
N VAL A 38 46.98 36.21 -34.50
CA VAL A 38 45.93 36.87 -35.30
C VAL A 38 45.91 36.64 -36.83
N GLY A 39 44.77 36.16 -37.33
CA GLY A 39 44.44 36.25 -38.76
C GLY A 39 43.17 35.51 -39.20
N SER A 40 42.00 36.03 -38.79
CA SER A 40 40.69 35.93 -39.46
C SER A 40 40.33 34.63 -40.21
N ALA A 41 39.57 33.76 -39.55
CA ALA A 41 38.42 33.08 -40.16
C ALA A 41 37.48 32.68 -39.02
N ARG A 42 36.26 33.23 -39.02
CA ARG A 42 35.15 32.66 -38.24
C ARG A 42 34.92 31.26 -38.79
N ALA A 43 35.31 30.24 -38.03
CA ALA A 43 34.83 28.89 -38.25
C ALA A 43 33.33 28.88 -37.97
N GLU A 44 32.57 28.38 -38.92
CA GLU A 44 31.16 28.04 -38.78
C GLU A 44 31.02 27.02 -37.63
N ASP A 45 30.12 27.31 -36.69
CA ASP A 45 29.78 26.37 -35.61
C ASP A 45 29.10 25.12 -36.21
N PRO A 46 29.40 23.91 -35.71
CA PRO A 46 28.87 22.67 -36.24
C PRO A 46 27.36 22.55 -35.98
N GLU A 47 26.64 22.20 -37.04
CA GLU A 47 25.19 21.97 -37.13
C GLU A 47 24.62 21.20 -35.92
N TYR A 48 23.59 21.78 -35.29
CA TYR A 48 22.67 21.06 -34.43
C TYR A 48 22.10 19.88 -35.22
N SER A 49 22.20 18.66 -34.70
CA SER A 49 21.52 17.50 -35.25
C SER A 49 20.00 17.76 -35.22
N GLU A 50 19.43 18.18 -36.35
CA GLU A 50 18.12 18.84 -36.42
C GLU A 50 16.96 17.99 -35.86
N SER A 51 16.13 18.62 -35.01
CA SER A 51 14.81 18.12 -34.67
C SER A 51 13.99 17.83 -35.93
N PRO A 52 13.04 16.87 -35.90
CA PRO A 52 12.07 16.71 -36.97
C PRO A 52 11.43 18.07 -37.34
N GLN A 53 11.55 18.45 -38.60
CA GLN A 53 10.94 19.67 -39.12
C GLN A 53 9.43 19.44 -39.20
N ILE A 54 8.68 20.12 -38.33
CA ILE A 54 7.21 20.07 -38.28
C ILE A 54 6.72 21.49 -38.61
N PRO A 55 6.45 21.80 -39.88
CA PRO A 55 6.13 23.18 -40.30
C PRO A 55 4.94 23.79 -39.55
N ASP A 56 3.92 22.98 -39.27
CA ASP A 56 2.72 23.45 -38.57
C ASP A 56 2.93 23.66 -37.05
N ALA A 57 4.09 23.26 -36.50
CA ALA A 57 4.48 23.55 -35.12
C ALA A 57 5.16 24.93 -34.95
N VAL A 58 5.46 25.62 -36.06
CA VAL A 58 6.14 26.92 -36.07
C VAL A 58 5.11 28.03 -36.29
N ALA A 59 5.04 28.98 -35.35
CA ALA A 59 4.22 30.18 -35.46
C ALA A 59 4.95 31.34 -34.77
N ALA A 60 4.92 32.54 -35.36
CA ALA A 60 5.45 33.76 -34.76
C ALA A 60 4.37 34.61 -34.08
N ALA A 61 3.09 34.33 -34.38
CA ALA A 61 1.94 35.01 -33.83
C ALA A 61 0.74 34.05 -33.70
N GLU A 62 -0.22 34.39 -32.85
CA GLU A 62 -1.42 33.56 -32.58
C GLU A 62 -2.17 33.16 -33.86
N ALA A 63 -2.35 34.10 -34.80
CA ALA A 63 -3.06 33.85 -36.06
C ALA A 63 -2.39 32.81 -36.97
N GLU A 64 -1.12 32.48 -36.73
CA GLU A 64 -0.36 31.47 -37.47
C GLU A 64 -0.38 30.11 -36.78
N MET A 65 -0.86 30.02 -35.53
CA MET A 65 -0.90 28.78 -34.77
C MET A 65 -1.85 27.79 -35.44
N LYS A 66 -1.36 26.57 -35.63
CA LYS A 66 -2.12 25.45 -36.20
C LYS A 66 -2.05 24.24 -35.30
N PRO A 67 -3.03 23.32 -35.38
CA PRO A 67 -2.87 21.98 -34.86
C PRO A 67 -1.70 21.30 -35.54
N TYR A 68 -0.91 20.52 -34.79
CA TYR A 68 0.19 19.75 -35.33
C TYR A 68 0.33 18.40 -34.61
N THR A 69 0.99 17.45 -35.26
CA THR A 69 1.34 16.16 -34.66
C THR A 69 2.83 16.16 -34.35
N GLU A 70 3.18 16.08 -33.07
CA GLU A 70 4.56 15.95 -32.61
C GLU A 70 5.05 14.50 -32.78
N ILE A 71 6.35 14.35 -33.02
CA ILE A 71 7.00 13.05 -33.17
C ILE A 71 8.06 12.92 -32.07
N ILE A 72 7.99 11.86 -31.27
CA ILE A 72 9.07 11.54 -30.33
C ILE A 72 10.24 10.96 -31.12
N SER A 73 11.26 11.80 -31.38
CA SER A 73 12.43 11.49 -32.20
C SER A 73 13.03 10.11 -31.92
N GLY A 74 13.32 9.34 -32.98
CA GLY A 74 13.87 7.98 -32.85
C GLY A 74 12.84 6.90 -32.49
N THR A 75 11.54 7.22 -32.49
CA THR A 75 10.42 6.28 -32.30
C THR A 75 9.33 6.51 -33.34
N ASP A 76 8.35 5.60 -33.39
CA ASP A 76 7.13 5.77 -34.21
C ASP A 76 5.97 6.38 -33.39
N VAL A 77 6.23 6.86 -32.17
CA VAL A 77 5.21 7.39 -31.27
C VAL A 77 4.99 8.88 -31.55
N THR A 78 3.72 9.26 -31.68
CA THR A 78 3.28 10.63 -31.98
C THR A 78 2.17 11.07 -31.04
N PHE A 79 1.99 12.38 -30.89
CA PHE A 79 0.84 12.95 -30.18
C PHE A 79 0.41 14.27 -30.83
N ASP A 80 -0.88 14.59 -30.74
CA ASP A 80 -1.47 15.78 -31.36
C ASP A 80 -1.53 16.95 -30.38
N MET A 81 -1.22 18.14 -30.88
CA MET A 81 -1.28 19.41 -30.15
C MET A 81 -2.31 20.33 -30.81
N VAL A 82 -3.16 20.96 -30.00
CA VAL A 82 -4.26 21.85 -30.42
C VAL A 82 -3.95 23.28 -29.99
N PRO A 83 -4.05 24.29 -30.87
CA PRO A 83 -3.85 25.68 -30.50
C PRO A 83 -5.03 26.19 -29.67
N ILE A 84 -4.72 26.84 -28.56
CA ILE A 84 -5.64 27.45 -27.61
C ILE A 84 -5.47 28.97 -27.72
N PRO A 85 -6.54 29.72 -28.06
CA PRO A 85 -6.45 31.15 -28.33
C PRO A 85 -6.25 31.96 -27.06
N ALA A 86 -5.65 33.14 -27.19
CA ALA A 86 -5.54 34.09 -26.09
C ALA A 86 -6.94 34.54 -25.63
N GLY A 87 -7.09 34.89 -24.36
CA GLY A 87 -8.37 35.34 -23.83
C GLY A 87 -8.35 35.60 -22.34
N THR A 88 -9.51 35.42 -21.73
CA THR A 88 -9.71 35.65 -20.30
C THR A 88 -10.54 34.50 -19.74
N VAL A 89 -10.15 33.99 -18.57
CA VAL A 89 -10.91 32.98 -17.83
C VAL A 89 -11.39 33.56 -16.51
N LEU A 90 -12.63 33.26 -16.15
CA LEU A 90 -13.12 33.45 -14.78
C LEU A 90 -12.88 32.13 -14.03
N LEU A 91 -11.71 32.03 -13.42
CA LEU A 91 -11.24 30.84 -12.69
C LEU A 91 -12.14 30.58 -11.47
N GLY A 92 -12.64 29.35 -11.34
CA GLY A 92 -13.53 28.93 -10.25
C GLY A 92 -15.01 28.88 -10.63
N SER A 93 -15.87 28.49 -9.70
CA SER A 93 -17.32 28.34 -9.91
C SER A 93 -18.13 29.46 -9.24
N PRO A 94 -19.27 29.89 -9.83
CA PRO A 94 -20.15 30.87 -9.23
C PRO A 94 -20.83 30.30 -7.96
N GLU A 95 -21.27 31.18 -7.06
CA GLU A 95 -21.75 30.76 -5.74
C GLU A 95 -22.98 29.82 -5.79
N ASP A 96 -23.75 29.89 -6.86
CA ASP A 96 -24.98 29.15 -7.12
C ASP A 96 -24.81 27.95 -8.07
N GLU A 97 -23.58 27.61 -8.48
CA GLU A 97 -23.32 26.37 -9.23
C GLU A 97 -23.67 25.15 -8.36
N GLU A 98 -24.42 24.20 -8.93
CA GLU A 98 -24.79 22.96 -8.23
C GLU A 98 -23.53 22.12 -7.93
N ASP A 99 -23.50 21.49 -6.77
CA ASP A 99 -22.39 20.66 -6.28
C ASP A 99 -21.02 21.35 -6.18
N ARG A 100 -20.99 22.69 -6.16
CA ARG A 100 -19.75 23.45 -5.94
C ARG A 100 -19.16 23.21 -4.55
N LYS A 101 -17.82 23.17 -4.47
CA LYS A 101 -17.07 23.15 -3.20
C LYS A 101 -16.60 24.53 -2.78
N GLU A 102 -16.30 24.69 -1.49
CA GLU A 102 -15.87 25.97 -0.92
C GLU A 102 -14.54 26.47 -1.50
N ASP A 103 -13.63 25.55 -1.84
CA ASP A 103 -12.29 25.82 -2.38
C ASP A 103 -12.28 26.19 -3.88
N GLU A 104 -13.46 26.26 -4.52
CA GLU A 104 -13.62 26.70 -5.90
C GLU A 104 -13.87 28.21 -6.02
N GLY A 105 -13.90 28.93 -4.90
CA GLY A 105 -14.10 30.38 -4.84
C GLY A 105 -12.99 31.12 -4.08
N PRO A 106 -12.99 32.47 -4.13
CA PRO A 106 -13.84 33.30 -4.97
C PRO A 106 -13.43 33.21 -6.44
N GLN A 107 -14.35 33.50 -7.37
CA GLN A 107 -14.01 33.57 -8.79
C GLN A 107 -13.00 34.68 -9.08
N VAL A 108 -12.03 34.39 -9.95
CA VAL A 108 -10.95 35.32 -10.31
C VAL A 108 -10.80 35.42 -11.81
N GLU A 109 -10.85 36.64 -12.32
CA GLU A 109 -10.57 36.92 -13.73
C GLU A 109 -9.05 36.90 -13.97
N ILE A 110 -8.59 36.10 -14.94
CA ILE A 110 -7.16 35.94 -15.28
C ILE A 110 -6.99 36.01 -16.80
N GLU A 111 -6.01 36.77 -17.27
CA GLU A 111 -5.62 36.83 -18.67
C GLU A 111 -4.83 35.57 -19.07
N VAL A 112 -5.18 34.97 -20.20
CA VAL A 112 -4.57 33.74 -20.72
C VAL A 112 -3.86 34.06 -22.04
N GLU A 113 -2.56 33.79 -22.08
CA GLU A 113 -1.72 33.89 -23.28
C GLU A 113 -2.05 32.74 -24.26
N PRO A 114 -1.77 32.86 -25.57
CA PRO A 114 -2.00 31.77 -26.51
C PRO A 114 -0.96 30.66 -26.34
N PHE A 115 -1.40 29.40 -26.39
CA PHE A 115 -0.54 28.21 -26.23
C PHE A 115 -1.09 27.02 -27.02
N TRP A 116 -0.30 25.96 -27.17
CA TRP A 116 -0.80 24.65 -27.62
C TRP A 116 -0.98 23.71 -26.43
N MET A 117 -2.03 22.90 -26.46
CA MET A 117 -2.28 21.85 -25.48
C MET A 117 -2.37 20.48 -26.15
N GLY A 118 -1.90 19.44 -25.46
CA GLY A 118 -2.10 18.06 -25.88
C GLY A 118 -3.59 17.78 -26.08
N LYS A 119 -3.94 17.20 -27.24
CA LYS A 119 -5.32 16.85 -27.60
C LYS A 119 -5.97 15.87 -26.61
N HIS A 120 -5.13 15.01 -26.04
CA HIS A 120 -5.44 14.00 -25.02
C HIS A 120 -4.39 14.06 -23.91
N GLU A 121 -4.63 13.32 -22.84
CA GLU A 121 -3.64 12.97 -21.84
C GLU A 121 -2.44 12.25 -22.46
N VAL A 122 -1.27 12.37 -21.82
CA VAL A 122 -0.08 11.61 -22.22
C VAL A 122 -0.37 10.12 -22.04
N THR A 123 -0.24 9.34 -23.12
CA THR A 123 -0.50 7.90 -23.10
C THR A 123 0.68 7.10 -22.58
N TRP A 124 0.44 5.86 -22.14
CA TRP A 124 1.51 4.91 -21.82
C TRP A 124 2.46 4.68 -23.00
N ASP A 125 1.96 4.73 -24.24
CA ASP A 125 2.79 4.58 -25.44
C ASP A 125 3.90 5.66 -25.52
N ALA A 126 3.60 6.89 -25.10
CA ALA A 126 4.55 8.00 -25.06
C ALA A 126 5.40 7.99 -23.79
N TYR A 127 4.77 7.79 -22.63
CA TYR A 127 5.44 7.83 -21.33
C TYR A 127 6.51 6.74 -21.17
N GLU A 128 6.24 5.53 -21.68
CA GLU A 128 7.18 4.41 -21.57
C GLU A 128 8.47 4.59 -22.36
N ILE A 129 8.46 5.44 -23.41
CA ILE A 129 9.68 5.77 -24.14
C ILE A 129 10.71 6.37 -23.19
N TRP A 130 10.29 7.34 -22.38
CA TRP A 130 11.11 7.94 -21.35
C TRP A 130 11.44 6.92 -20.24
N MET A 131 10.39 6.33 -19.66
CA MET A 131 10.49 5.48 -18.47
C MET A 131 11.41 4.26 -18.66
N PHE A 132 11.34 3.58 -19.81
CA PHE A 132 12.06 2.33 -20.07
C PHE A 132 13.21 2.44 -21.07
N LYS A 133 13.57 3.65 -21.50
CA LYS A 133 14.64 3.87 -22.50
C LYS A 133 14.37 3.19 -23.84
N LEU A 134 13.11 3.11 -24.25
CA LEU A 134 12.73 2.38 -25.46
C LEU A 134 13.31 3.02 -26.72
N ASP A 135 13.51 4.34 -26.72
CA ASP A 135 14.20 5.07 -27.78
C ASP A 135 15.67 4.63 -27.92
N ILE A 136 16.38 4.50 -26.80
CA ILE A 136 17.79 4.05 -26.78
C ILE A 136 17.90 2.61 -27.22
N GLN A 137 17.08 1.72 -26.66
CA GLN A 137 17.06 0.29 -27.01
C GLN A 137 16.78 0.10 -28.51
N ARG A 138 15.82 0.85 -29.06
CA ARG A 138 15.50 0.81 -30.48
C ARG A 138 16.67 1.29 -31.34
N ARG A 139 17.33 2.39 -30.97
CA ARG A 139 18.54 2.87 -31.69
C ARG A 139 19.65 1.83 -31.68
N GLU A 140 19.90 1.18 -30.55
CA GLU A 140 20.92 0.12 -30.43
C GLU A 140 20.60 -1.07 -31.35
N VAL A 141 19.34 -1.53 -31.35
CA VAL A 141 18.89 -2.64 -32.22
C VAL A 141 18.98 -2.28 -33.70
N LEU A 142 18.70 -1.03 -34.06
CA LEU A 142 18.77 -0.52 -35.43
C LEU A 142 20.17 -0.03 -35.83
N GLU A 143 21.17 -0.12 -34.94
CA GLU A 143 22.54 0.36 -35.15
C GLU A 143 22.61 1.84 -35.57
N LEU A 144 21.71 2.68 -35.03
CA LEU A 144 21.64 4.12 -35.30
C LEU A 144 22.52 4.93 -34.35
N ALA A 145 23.28 5.89 -34.89
CA ALA A 145 24.08 6.81 -34.08
C ALA A 145 23.18 7.76 -33.25
N PRO A 146 23.57 8.09 -32.00
CA PRO A 146 22.84 9.08 -31.20
C PRO A 146 22.98 10.49 -31.79
N THR A 147 21.91 11.26 -31.70
CA THR A 147 21.85 12.69 -32.03
C THR A 147 22.29 13.55 -30.84
N GLN A 148 22.45 14.86 -31.06
CA GLN A 148 22.70 15.81 -29.96
C GLN A 148 21.50 15.90 -29.01
N LEU A 149 20.27 15.84 -29.54
CA LEU A 149 19.04 15.79 -28.73
C LEU A 149 18.98 14.51 -27.89
N ASP A 150 19.45 13.37 -28.41
CA ASP A 150 19.57 12.14 -27.62
C ASP A 150 20.50 12.31 -26.43
N ALA A 151 21.62 13.03 -26.59
CA ALA A 151 22.55 13.30 -25.51
C ALA A 151 21.92 14.20 -24.42
N PHE A 152 21.16 15.22 -24.81
CA PHE A 152 20.43 16.08 -23.87
C PHE A 152 19.30 15.31 -23.16
N ALA A 153 18.54 14.51 -23.90
CA ALA A 153 17.45 13.72 -23.35
C ALA A 153 17.95 12.63 -22.38
N ASP A 154 19.10 12.00 -22.64
CA ASP A 154 19.67 10.97 -21.75
C ASP A 154 20.29 11.55 -20.47
N ALA A 155 20.65 12.84 -20.47
CA ALA A 155 21.10 13.55 -19.28
C ALA A 155 19.95 13.85 -18.28
N ILE A 156 18.70 13.68 -18.70
CA ILE A 156 17.53 13.88 -17.84
C ILE A 156 17.21 12.58 -17.10
N THR A 157 17.05 12.69 -15.79
CA THR A 157 16.75 11.55 -14.93
C THR A 157 15.43 10.88 -15.32
N ARG A 158 15.27 9.62 -14.91
CA ARG A 158 14.13 8.76 -15.27
C ARG A 158 13.61 8.05 -14.03
N CYS A 159 12.39 7.54 -14.12
CA CYS A 159 11.80 6.77 -13.04
C CYS A 159 12.63 5.51 -12.71
N THR A 160 12.66 5.14 -11.43
CA THR A 160 13.16 3.83 -10.98
C THR A 160 12.28 2.72 -11.57
N LYS A 161 12.80 1.49 -11.71
CA LYS A 161 11.96 0.39 -12.21
C LYS A 161 10.77 0.16 -11.26
N PRO A 162 9.52 0.11 -11.76
CA PRO A 162 8.37 -0.10 -10.90
C PRO A 162 8.37 -1.52 -10.33
N TYR A 163 7.88 -1.69 -9.10
CA TYR A 163 7.79 -3.00 -8.43
C TYR A 163 6.58 -3.83 -8.88
N THR A 164 5.60 -3.17 -9.52
CA THR A 164 4.39 -3.77 -10.08
C THR A 164 4.14 -3.21 -11.48
N ASP A 165 3.20 -3.80 -12.22
CA ASP A 165 2.68 -3.21 -13.44
C ASP A 165 1.83 -1.98 -13.10
N MET A 166 2.30 -0.80 -13.50
CA MET A 166 1.65 0.49 -13.18
C MET A 166 0.35 0.72 -13.98
N THR A 167 0.01 -0.16 -14.91
CA THR A 167 -1.31 -0.16 -15.57
C THR A 167 -2.38 -0.86 -14.73
N PHE A 168 -1.97 -1.60 -13.70
CA PHE A 168 -2.84 -2.43 -12.85
C PHE A 168 -3.78 -3.35 -13.65
N GLY A 169 -3.36 -3.74 -14.86
CA GLY A 169 -4.14 -4.59 -15.76
C GLY A 169 -5.35 -3.92 -16.42
N MET A 170 -5.54 -2.61 -16.28
CA MET A 170 -6.70 -1.88 -16.82
C MET A 170 -6.54 -1.52 -18.30
N GLY A 171 -5.30 -1.32 -18.78
CA GLY A 171 -5.05 -1.02 -20.18
C GLY A 171 -3.75 -0.27 -20.42
N LYS A 172 -3.21 -0.38 -21.64
CA LYS A 172 -1.89 0.14 -21.98
C LYS A 172 -1.85 0.91 -23.31
N ARG A 173 -2.15 0.26 -24.44
CA ARG A 173 -2.06 0.90 -25.77
C ARG A 173 -3.18 1.92 -25.99
N ASN A 174 -2.82 3.17 -26.27
CA ASN A 174 -3.69 4.33 -26.35
C ASN A 174 -4.46 4.64 -25.06
N TYR A 175 -3.99 4.13 -23.91
CA TYR A 175 -4.55 4.51 -22.62
C TYR A 175 -3.72 5.62 -21.98
N PRO A 176 -4.32 6.50 -21.17
CA PRO A 176 -3.58 7.49 -20.40
C PRO A 176 -2.55 6.82 -19.49
N ALA A 177 -1.37 7.42 -19.37
CA ALA A 177 -0.41 7.05 -18.35
C ALA A 177 -0.92 7.52 -16.99
N ILE A 178 -0.84 6.66 -15.97
CA ILE A 178 -1.34 6.93 -14.60
C ILE A 178 -0.32 6.55 -13.51
N CYS A 179 -0.64 6.87 -12.26
CA CYS A 179 0.13 6.49 -11.06
C CYS A 179 1.50 7.17 -10.90
N MET A 180 1.69 8.35 -11.48
CA MET A 180 2.93 9.12 -11.35
C MET A 180 2.76 10.33 -10.43
N THR A 181 3.86 10.75 -9.83
CA THR A 181 3.92 12.02 -9.08
C THR A 181 3.94 13.22 -10.03
N GLN A 182 3.55 14.39 -9.52
CA GLN A 182 3.73 15.65 -10.27
C GLN A 182 5.21 15.87 -10.67
N LEU A 183 6.16 15.45 -9.82
CA LEU A 183 7.59 15.46 -10.13
C LEU A 183 7.91 14.63 -11.37
N ALA A 184 7.37 13.41 -11.46
CA ALA A 184 7.56 12.55 -12.63
C ALA A 184 6.97 13.16 -13.90
N ALA A 185 5.77 13.75 -13.81
CA ALA A 185 5.11 14.42 -14.93
C ALA A 185 5.91 15.65 -15.42
N LYS A 186 6.42 16.50 -14.51
CA LYS A 186 7.31 17.63 -14.85
C LYS A 186 8.63 17.16 -15.46
N THR A 187 9.21 16.09 -14.92
CA THR A 187 10.46 15.52 -15.43
C THR A 187 10.27 14.94 -16.84
N TYR A 188 9.12 14.31 -17.10
CA TYR A 188 8.75 13.88 -18.44
C TYR A 188 8.63 15.07 -19.40
N CYS A 189 8.00 16.18 -18.99
CA CYS A 189 7.92 17.39 -19.82
C CYS A 189 9.32 17.94 -20.16
N ARG A 190 10.23 17.94 -19.20
CA ARG A 190 11.64 18.31 -19.41
C ARG A 190 12.32 17.37 -20.40
N TRP A 191 12.14 16.06 -20.24
CA TRP A 191 12.67 15.05 -21.15
C TRP A 191 12.12 15.22 -22.57
N LEU A 192 10.81 15.38 -22.71
CA LEU A 192 10.13 15.59 -23.98
C LEU A 192 10.67 16.84 -24.68
N SER A 193 10.96 17.89 -23.90
CA SER A 193 11.55 19.12 -24.42
C SER A 193 12.94 18.91 -25.00
N ALA A 194 13.81 18.21 -24.27
CA ALA A 194 15.14 17.87 -24.76
C ALA A 194 15.09 16.92 -25.96
N LYS A 195 14.10 16.02 -25.99
CA LYS A 195 13.97 14.98 -27.02
C LYS A 195 13.45 15.51 -28.36
N THR A 196 12.58 16.51 -28.32
CA THR A 196 11.94 17.12 -29.49
C THR A 196 12.61 18.44 -29.90
N GLY A 197 13.32 19.09 -28.98
CA GLY A 197 13.86 20.43 -29.18
C GLY A 197 12.80 21.55 -29.09
N ARG A 198 11.60 21.27 -28.58
CA ARG A 198 10.55 22.28 -28.32
C ARG A 198 10.19 22.28 -26.84
N PHE A 199 9.94 23.45 -26.25
CA PHE A 199 9.61 23.53 -24.83
C PHE A 199 8.19 22.99 -24.52
N TYR A 200 8.10 22.12 -23.51
CA TYR A 200 6.87 21.55 -22.95
C TYR A 200 6.86 21.64 -21.42
N ARG A 201 5.68 21.86 -20.83
CA ARG A 201 5.43 21.86 -19.39
C ARG A 201 4.02 21.35 -19.06
N LEU A 202 3.71 21.20 -17.78
CA LEU A 202 2.33 21.06 -17.30
C LEU A 202 1.56 22.39 -17.41
N PRO A 203 0.24 22.38 -17.61
CA PRO A 203 -0.59 23.57 -17.51
C PRO A 203 -0.65 24.11 -16.08
N THR A 204 -0.98 25.39 -15.90
CA THR A 204 -1.48 25.92 -14.62
C THR A 204 -2.97 25.61 -14.45
N GLU A 205 -3.51 25.75 -13.23
CA GLU A 205 -4.95 25.65 -12.95
C GLU A 205 -5.78 26.52 -13.91
N ALA A 206 -5.35 27.77 -14.10
CA ALA A 206 -6.02 28.74 -14.96
C ALA A 206 -6.00 28.34 -16.43
N GLU A 207 -4.86 27.90 -16.96
CA GLU A 207 -4.77 27.42 -18.34
C GLU A 207 -5.60 26.16 -18.58
N TRP A 208 -5.58 25.23 -17.61
CA TRP A 208 -6.34 23.99 -17.70
C TRP A 208 -7.85 24.25 -17.70
N GLU A 209 -8.35 25.09 -16.80
CA GLU A 209 -9.79 25.37 -16.71
C GLU A 209 -10.28 26.21 -17.90
N TYR A 210 -9.48 27.16 -18.37
CA TYR A 210 -9.78 27.88 -19.60
C TYR A 210 -9.91 26.93 -20.80
N ALA A 211 -8.96 26.02 -20.95
CA ALA A 211 -8.97 25.00 -21.99
C ALA A 211 -10.14 24.02 -21.83
N CYS A 212 -10.49 23.63 -20.60
CA CYS A 212 -11.62 22.76 -20.28
C CYS A 212 -12.94 23.42 -20.71
N ARG A 213 -13.19 24.65 -20.23
CA ARG A 213 -14.40 25.43 -20.51
C ARG A 213 -14.57 25.76 -21.99
N ALA A 214 -13.47 25.97 -22.72
CA ALA A 214 -13.47 26.23 -24.16
C ALA A 214 -14.47 27.31 -24.61
N GLY A 215 -14.51 28.41 -23.86
CA GLY A 215 -15.39 29.57 -24.12
C GLY A 215 -16.76 29.53 -23.44
N THR A 216 -17.08 28.48 -22.67
CA THR A 216 -18.28 28.41 -21.84
C THR A 216 -18.04 28.94 -20.42
N THR A 217 -19.12 29.19 -19.68
CA THR A 217 -19.09 29.57 -18.25
C THR A 217 -19.88 28.58 -17.37
N THR A 218 -20.30 27.46 -17.95
CA THR A 218 -21.16 26.43 -17.35
C THR A 218 -20.34 25.42 -16.55
N ALA A 219 -21.02 24.58 -15.76
CA ALA A 219 -20.39 23.54 -14.95
C ALA A 219 -19.56 22.55 -15.79
N TYR A 220 -20.03 22.26 -17.02
CA TYR A 220 -19.29 21.48 -18.01
C TYR A 220 -19.15 22.25 -19.33
N SER A 221 -18.19 21.86 -20.17
CA SER A 221 -17.96 22.47 -21.49
C SER A 221 -19.10 22.27 -22.50
N PHE A 222 -20.05 21.39 -22.18
CA PHE A 222 -21.25 21.11 -22.97
C PHE A 222 -22.54 21.72 -22.37
N GLY A 223 -22.48 22.33 -21.19
CA GLY A 223 -23.63 22.92 -20.49
C GLY A 223 -23.68 22.54 -19.01
N ASP A 224 -24.82 22.75 -18.37
CA ASP A 224 -25.05 22.42 -16.95
C ASP A 224 -25.85 21.11 -16.75
N ASP A 225 -26.37 20.51 -17.83
CA ASP A 225 -27.18 19.29 -17.73
C ASP A 225 -26.30 18.03 -17.66
N VAL A 226 -26.24 17.41 -16.48
CA VAL A 226 -25.48 16.17 -16.23
C VAL A 226 -25.93 15.00 -17.11
N ALA A 227 -27.15 15.03 -17.67
CA ALA A 227 -27.64 13.97 -18.55
C ALA A 227 -26.79 13.81 -19.83
N ASP A 228 -26.10 14.87 -20.26
CA ASP A 228 -25.22 14.83 -21.43
C ASP A 228 -23.81 14.30 -21.09
N LEU A 229 -23.45 14.15 -19.81
CA LEU A 229 -22.09 13.78 -19.36
C LEU A 229 -21.57 12.48 -19.99
N ASP A 230 -22.45 11.49 -20.17
CA ASP A 230 -22.09 10.19 -20.77
C ASP A 230 -21.53 10.30 -22.18
N ASP A 231 -21.87 11.36 -22.93
CA ASP A 231 -21.34 11.58 -24.27
C ASP A 231 -19.91 12.16 -24.24
N TYR A 232 -19.49 12.79 -23.15
CA TYR A 232 -18.26 13.56 -23.04
C TYR A 232 -17.23 12.97 -22.07
N ALA A 233 -17.65 12.13 -21.12
CA ALA A 233 -16.80 11.66 -20.04
C ALA A 233 -16.87 10.14 -19.81
N TRP A 234 -15.73 9.58 -19.44
CA TRP A 234 -15.66 8.31 -18.72
C TRP A 234 -15.69 8.60 -17.22
N HIS A 235 -16.65 8.00 -16.53
CA HIS A 235 -16.91 8.21 -15.10
C HIS A 235 -17.43 6.93 -14.46
N TYR A 236 -17.68 6.94 -13.15
CA TYR A 236 -17.91 5.72 -12.38
C TYR A 236 -19.01 4.81 -12.95
N GLU A 237 -20.12 5.40 -13.41
CA GLU A 237 -21.27 4.60 -13.85
C GLU A 237 -21.07 3.95 -15.22
N ASN A 238 -20.16 4.47 -16.06
CA ASN A 238 -20.06 4.08 -17.47
C ASN A 238 -18.71 3.48 -17.90
N CYS A 239 -17.79 3.24 -16.96
CA CYS A 239 -16.39 2.88 -17.26
C CYS A 239 -15.99 1.42 -16.96
N ASP A 240 -16.92 0.59 -16.45
CA ASP A 240 -16.68 -0.80 -16.04
C ASP A 240 -15.49 -0.95 -15.05
N ASP A 241 -15.35 0.01 -14.12
CA ASP A 241 -14.27 0.07 -13.10
C ASP A 241 -12.84 0.16 -13.69
N THR A 242 -12.70 0.76 -14.87
CA THR A 242 -11.39 0.98 -15.52
C THR A 242 -11.32 2.34 -16.21
N TYR A 243 -10.14 2.95 -16.25
CA TYR A 243 -9.87 4.03 -17.22
C TYR A 243 -9.87 3.45 -18.64
N GLN A 244 -10.16 4.30 -19.62
CA GLN A 244 -10.44 3.88 -20.99
C GLN A 244 -9.38 4.45 -21.96
N PRO A 245 -9.29 3.90 -23.20
CA PRO A 245 -8.45 4.52 -24.22
C PRO A 245 -8.83 5.99 -24.42
N VAL A 246 -7.84 6.84 -24.63
CA VAL A 246 -8.06 8.28 -24.83
C VAL A 246 -8.91 8.54 -26.08
N GLY A 247 -9.67 9.63 -26.06
CA GLY A 247 -10.38 10.17 -27.21
C GLY A 247 -11.59 9.34 -27.66
N LYS A 248 -12.21 8.58 -26.74
CA LYS A 248 -13.37 7.73 -27.05
C LYS A 248 -14.72 8.39 -26.81
N LYS A 249 -14.75 9.52 -26.12
CA LYS A 249 -15.93 10.37 -25.91
C LYS A 249 -15.89 11.59 -26.84
N LYS A 250 -16.92 12.43 -26.82
CA LYS A 250 -16.94 13.68 -27.59
C LYS A 250 -15.92 14.68 -27.03
N PRO A 251 -15.23 15.45 -27.88
CA PRO A 251 -14.37 16.52 -27.41
C PRO A 251 -15.19 17.72 -26.95
N ASN A 252 -14.54 18.60 -26.18
CA ASN A 252 -15.06 19.93 -25.90
C ASN A 252 -15.07 20.83 -27.15
N PRO A 253 -15.65 22.04 -27.11
CA PRO A 253 -15.75 22.95 -28.26
C PRO A 253 -14.43 23.29 -28.99
N TRP A 254 -13.27 23.13 -28.33
CA TRP A 254 -11.95 23.38 -28.94
C TRP A 254 -11.27 22.11 -29.46
N GLY A 255 -11.91 20.95 -29.37
CA GLY A 255 -11.37 19.70 -29.89
C GLY A 255 -10.44 18.97 -28.92
N LEU A 256 -10.42 19.37 -27.64
CA LEU A 256 -9.74 18.64 -26.57
C LEU A 256 -10.64 17.52 -26.05
N TYR A 257 -10.07 16.35 -25.84
CA TYR A 257 -10.76 15.18 -25.34
C TYR A 257 -10.50 14.98 -23.85
N ASP A 258 -11.40 14.22 -23.22
CA ASP A 258 -11.25 13.70 -21.86
C ASP A 258 -11.05 14.84 -20.80
N MET A 259 -11.61 16.02 -21.06
CA MET A 259 -11.52 17.19 -20.15
C MET A 259 -12.42 17.07 -18.90
N HIS A 260 -13.33 16.10 -18.87
CA HIS A 260 -14.35 15.91 -17.83
C HIS A 260 -14.36 14.47 -17.29
N GLY A 261 -13.25 13.73 -17.36
CA GLY A 261 -13.19 12.36 -16.87
C GLY A 261 -12.07 11.56 -17.54
N ASN A 262 -12.20 10.24 -17.54
CA ASN A 262 -11.12 9.29 -17.85
C ASN A 262 -10.02 9.33 -16.78
N VAL A 263 -9.13 10.32 -16.76
CA VAL A 263 -8.17 10.49 -15.66
C VAL A 263 -8.05 11.97 -15.26
N SER A 264 -7.83 12.20 -13.96
CA SER A 264 -7.50 13.54 -13.48
C SER A 264 -6.09 13.91 -13.88
N GLU A 265 -5.82 15.19 -13.97
CA GLU A 265 -4.57 15.67 -14.56
C GLU A 265 -3.78 16.56 -13.64
N TRP A 266 -2.48 16.28 -13.54
CA TRP A 266 -1.55 17.18 -12.89
C TRP A 266 -1.49 18.54 -13.59
N VAL A 267 -1.63 19.59 -12.80
CA VAL A 267 -1.28 20.98 -13.12
C VAL A 267 -0.04 21.39 -12.31
N LEU A 268 0.51 22.59 -12.53
CA LEU A 268 1.69 23.07 -11.80
C LEU A 268 1.43 23.43 -10.33
N ASP A 269 0.21 23.80 -10.01
CA ASP A 269 -0.17 24.48 -8.77
C ASP A 269 -0.03 23.64 -7.49
N GLN A 270 0.38 24.30 -6.41
CA GLN A 270 0.16 23.86 -5.03
C GLN A 270 -1.33 23.96 -4.70
N TYR A 271 -1.89 22.92 -4.08
CA TYR A 271 -3.24 22.99 -3.55
C TYR A 271 -3.23 23.74 -2.21
N ASP A 272 -4.14 24.71 -2.10
CA ASP A 272 -4.49 25.46 -0.89
C ASP A 272 -5.97 25.83 -1.02
N GLU A 273 -6.78 25.65 0.02
CA GLU A 273 -8.23 25.90 -0.02
C GLU A 273 -8.58 27.36 -0.32
N GLU A 274 -7.67 28.30 -0.01
CA GLU A 274 -7.82 29.72 -0.27
C GLU A 274 -6.95 30.18 -1.46
N ALA A 275 -6.49 29.26 -2.32
CA ALA A 275 -5.51 29.55 -3.36
C ALA A 275 -5.91 30.74 -4.24
N TYR A 276 -7.18 30.80 -4.68
CA TYR A 276 -7.67 31.85 -5.57
C TYR A 276 -7.66 33.26 -4.94
N ALA A 277 -7.77 33.34 -3.61
CA ALA A 277 -7.59 34.62 -2.92
C ALA A 277 -6.13 35.09 -2.92
N LYS A 278 -5.18 34.16 -3.00
CA LYS A 278 -3.72 34.36 -2.88
C LYS A 278 -2.99 34.51 -4.23
N LEU A 279 -3.65 34.22 -5.35
CA LEU A 279 -3.03 34.27 -6.68
C LEU A 279 -2.46 35.66 -7.05
N PRO A 280 -1.34 35.74 -7.80
CA PRO A 280 -0.80 36.99 -8.32
C PRO A 280 -1.56 37.42 -9.59
N LYS A 281 -2.75 37.99 -9.40
CA LYS A 281 -3.77 38.27 -10.45
C LYS A 281 -3.33 39.27 -11.52
N ASP A 282 -2.23 39.97 -11.31
CA ASP A 282 -1.62 40.91 -12.26
C ASP A 282 -0.67 40.23 -13.26
N GLN A 283 -0.44 38.93 -13.11
CA GLN A 283 0.36 38.10 -14.01
C GLN A 283 -0.55 37.32 -14.98
N PRO A 284 -0.04 36.96 -16.18
CA PRO A 284 -0.76 36.04 -17.07
C PRO A 284 -0.91 34.65 -16.45
N ALA A 285 -1.86 33.87 -16.94
CA ALA A 285 -2.20 32.53 -16.43
C ALA A 285 -1.00 31.57 -16.32
N SER A 286 0.00 31.70 -17.19
CA SER A 286 1.24 30.91 -17.16
C SER A 286 2.08 31.15 -15.89
N LYS A 287 1.92 32.30 -15.23
CA LYS A 287 2.63 32.75 -14.03
C LYS A 287 1.70 33.01 -12.84
N CYS A 288 0.39 32.91 -13.04
CA CYS A 288 -0.63 33.12 -12.03
C CYS A 288 -1.00 31.80 -11.34
N TYR A 289 -0.06 31.25 -10.56
CA TYR A 289 -0.26 30.03 -9.79
C TYR A 289 0.49 30.08 -8.46
N LEU A 290 0.08 29.24 -7.50
CA LEU A 290 0.84 29.05 -6.27
C LEU A 290 1.96 28.04 -6.51
N GLU A 291 3.22 28.50 -6.41
CA GLU A 291 4.36 27.62 -6.57
C GLU A 291 4.41 26.53 -5.47
N PRO A 292 4.56 25.26 -5.86
CA PRO A 292 4.94 24.15 -4.99
C PRO A 292 6.00 24.45 -3.91
N THR A 293 5.63 24.43 -2.62
CA THR A 293 6.57 24.59 -1.48
C THR A 293 6.63 23.40 -0.53
N THR A 294 5.58 22.56 -0.45
CA THR A 294 5.53 21.34 0.37
C THR A 294 5.23 20.12 -0.50
N LEU A 295 5.60 18.89 -0.15
CA LEU A 295 5.32 17.73 -1.03
C LEU A 295 3.82 17.50 -1.32
N TYR A 296 2.96 17.79 -0.34
CA TYR A 296 1.51 17.73 -0.45
C TYR A 296 0.88 18.99 0.17
N SER A 297 -0.27 19.45 -0.31
CA SER A 297 -1.05 18.88 -1.43
C SER A 297 -0.73 19.58 -2.77
N ARG A 298 -0.72 18.82 -3.86
CA ARG A 298 -0.59 19.29 -5.25
C ARG A 298 -1.93 19.18 -5.96
N VAL A 299 -2.22 20.05 -6.92
CA VAL A 299 -3.53 20.05 -7.58
C VAL A 299 -3.59 19.00 -8.71
N VAL A 300 -4.72 18.30 -8.79
CA VAL A 300 -5.20 17.65 -10.03
C VAL A 300 -6.59 18.18 -10.44
N ARG A 301 -6.90 18.14 -11.73
CA ARG A 301 -8.17 18.64 -12.31
C ARG A 301 -8.85 17.67 -13.28
N GLY A 302 -10.14 17.90 -13.53
CA GLY A 302 -10.95 17.21 -14.55
C GLY A 302 -11.70 15.97 -14.09
N GLY A 303 -11.47 15.52 -12.85
CA GLY A 303 -12.05 14.29 -12.33
C GLY A 303 -11.58 13.06 -13.10
N SER A 304 -12.17 11.89 -12.88
CA SER A 304 -11.65 10.63 -13.43
C SER A 304 -12.73 9.59 -13.69
N TRP A 305 -12.32 8.47 -14.28
CA TRP A 305 -13.15 7.27 -14.44
C TRP A 305 -13.76 6.77 -13.13
N ASP A 306 -13.10 7.04 -12.00
CA ASP A 306 -13.53 6.62 -10.67
C ASP A 306 -14.26 7.75 -9.93
N ASP A 307 -14.76 8.78 -10.61
CA ASP A 307 -15.46 9.91 -9.98
C ASP A 307 -16.94 10.01 -10.39
N ASP A 308 -17.73 10.67 -9.54
CA ASP A 308 -19.13 11.03 -9.80
C ASP A 308 -19.20 12.40 -10.50
N PRO A 309 -20.34 12.77 -11.10
CA PRO A 309 -20.45 13.97 -11.93
C PRO A 309 -19.98 15.28 -11.30
N ASP A 310 -20.14 15.47 -9.99
CA ASP A 310 -19.75 16.68 -9.26
C ASP A 310 -18.25 16.97 -9.36
N ALA A 311 -17.42 15.92 -9.39
CA ALA A 311 -15.97 16.03 -9.47
C ALA A 311 -15.44 16.16 -10.92
N LEU A 312 -16.33 16.07 -11.92
CA LEU A 312 -15.99 16.18 -13.34
C LEU A 312 -16.24 17.59 -13.90
N ARG A 313 -16.75 18.52 -13.09
CA ARG A 313 -17.01 19.91 -13.48
C ARG A 313 -15.72 20.64 -13.88
N SER A 314 -15.84 21.69 -14.70
CA SER A 314 -14.71 22.50 -15.16
C SER A 314 -13.90 23.14 -14.03
N ALA A 315 -14.56 23.55 -12.94
CA ALA A 315 -13.93 24.16 -11.77
C ALA A 315 -13.46 23.14 -10.71
N ALA A 316 -13.85 21.87 -10.84
CA ALA A 316 -13.55 20.87 -9.83
C ALA A 316 -12.03 20.63 -9.72
N ARG A 317 -11.54 20.70 -8.48
CA ARG A 317 -10.13 20.53 -8.12
C ARG A 317 -9.99 19.52 -6.98
N ARG A 318 -8.84 18.85 -6.92
CA ARG A 318 -8.49 17.91 -5.84
C ARG A 318 -7.04 18.09 -5.43
N GLY A 319 -6.79 18.15 -4.13
CA GLY A 319 -5.44 18.11 -3.55
C GLY A 319 -4.91 16.69 -3.46
N SER A 320 -3.63 16.49 -3.78
CA SER A 320 -2.95 15.20 -3.59
C SER A 320 -2.71 14.89 -2.12
N ASP A 321 -2.73 13.61 -1.79
CA ASP A 321 -2.60 13.14 -0.41
C ASP A 321 -1.48 12.10 -0.26
N LYS A 322 -0.89 12.02 0.94
CA LYS A 322 0.17 11.06 1.24
C LYS A 322 -0.29 9.61 1.08
N SER A 323 -1.59 9.32 1.29
CA SER A 323 -2.18 7.99 1.10
C SER A 323 -2.12 7.49 -0.35
N TRP A 324 -1.90 8.36 -1.34
CA TRP A 324 -1.80 7.99 -2.75
C TRP A 324 -0.57 7.12 -3.08
N LYS A 325 0.31 6.89 -2.11
CA LYS A 325 1.43 5.94 -2.20
C LYS A 325 1.45 4.91 -1.05
N ALA A 326 0.34 4.71 -0.36
CA ALA A 326 0.26 3.83 0.81
C ALA A 326 0.65 2.37 0.50
N GLN A 327 0.39 1.90 -0.72
CA GLN A 327 0.72 0.55 -1.16
C GLN A 327 2.14 0.39 -1.72
N ASP A 328 2.96 1.44 -1.81
CA ASP A 328 4.35 1.31 -2.27
C ASP A 328 5.18 0.54 -1.22
N PRO A 329 5.65 -0.68 -1.54
CA PRO A 329 6.37 -1.53 -0.59
C PRO A 329 7.85 -1.15 -0.48
N GLN A 330 8.33 -0.17 -1.26
CA GLN A 330 9.73 0.25 -1.23
C GLN A 330 10.05 1.07 0.03
N ILE A 331 11.27 0.91 0.54
CA ILE A 331 11.78 1.66 1.70
C ILE A 331 13.14 2.25 1.31
N PRO A 332 13.28 3.59 1.15
CA PRO A 332 12.21 4.59 1.17
C PRO A 332 11.23 4.41 0.00
N GLN A 333 10.01 4.95 0.14
CA GLN A 333 9.00 4.92 -0.92
C GLN A 333 9.47 5.75 -2.13
N SER A 334 8.99 5.40 -3.32
CA SER A 334 9.40 6.06 -4.54
C SER A 334 8.95 7.52 -4.60
N VAL A 335 9.84 8.37 -5.10
CA VAL A 335 9.53 9.76 -5.47
C VAL A 335 8.82 9.86 -6.84
N TRP A 336 8.77 8.75 -7.59
CA TRP A 336 8.22 8.70 -8.94
C TRP A 336 6.76 8.25 -8.99
N TYR A 337 6.29 7.52 -7.98
CA TYR A 337 5.03 6.79 -8.05
C TYR A 337 4.03 7.19 -6.97
N HIS A 338 2.77 7.25 -7.39
CA HIS A 338 1.58 7.25 -6.55
C HIS A 338 0.78 6.00 -6.87
N THR A 339 1.13 4.91 -6.20
CA THR A 339 0.64 3.55 -6.45
C THR A 339 -0.86 3.37 -6.23
N ASP A 340 -1.46 4.28 -5.48
CA ASP A 340 -2.88 4.27 -5.12
C ASP A 340 -3.66 5.37 -5.87
N ALA A 341 -2.99 6.18 -6.69
CA ALA A 341 -3.62 7.17 -7.56
C ALA A 341 -3.84 6.62 -8.97
N LEU A 342 -4.62 5.54 -9.09
CA LEU A 342 -4.93 4.85 -10.36
C LEU A 342 -5.76 5.69 -11.35
N PHE A 343 -6.07 6.91 -10.96
CA PHE A 343 -6.95 7.84 -11.64
C PHE A 343 -6.24 9.13 -12.05
N VAL A 344 -4.93 9.28 -11.77
CA VAL A 344 -4.18 10.51 -12.04
C VAL A 344 -3.15 10.31 -13.14
N GLY A 345 -3.33 11.04 -14.23
CA GLY A 345 -2.38 11.23 -15.32
C GLY A 345 -2.00 12.72 -15.48
N PHE A 346 -1.70 13.12 -16.71
CA PHE A 346 -1.42 14.52 -17.06
C PHE A 346 -1.46 14.74 -18.57
N ARG A 347 -1.54 16.01 -18.98
CA ARG A 347 -1.29 16.45 -20.36
C ARG A 347 -0.23 17.54 -20.41
N VAL A 348 0.30 17.80 -21.60
CA VAL A 348 1.37 18.79 -21.82
C VAL A 348 0.84 20.04 -22.50
N VAL A 349 1.45 21.18 -22.20
CA VAL A 349 1.26 22.45 -22.92
C VAL A 349 2.59 22.97 -23.46
N ARG A 350 2.48 23.79 -24.51
CA ARG A 350 3.58 24.53 -25.13
C ARG A 350 3.13 25.98 -25.35
N PRO A 351 3.72 26.98 -24.69
CA PRO A 351 3.39 28.38 -24.92
C PRO A 351 3.79 28.83 -26.33
N LEU A 352 3.11 29.83 -26.89
CA LEU A 352 3.51 30.48 -28.15
C LEU A 352 4.88 31.12 -28.02
N GLU A 353 5.06 31.95 -26.98
CA GLU A 353 6.33 32.54 -26.64
C GLU A 353 7.13 31.60 -25.74
N GLU A 354 8.32 31.23 -26.18
CA GLU A 354 9.17 30.31 -25.42
C GLU A 354 9.74 31.03 -24.17
N PRO A 355 9.61 30.46 -22.96
CA PRO A 355 10.12 31.08 -21.75
C PRO A 355 11.64 31.20 -21.75
N SER A 356 12.17 32.10 -20.92
CA SER A 356 13.60 32.16 -20.63
C SER A 356 14.11 30.89 -19.94
N GLU A 357 15.41 30.60 -20.03
CA GLU A 357 15.99 29.39 -19.41
C GLU A 357 15.75 29.31 -17.89
N GLU A 358 15.72 30.45 -17.20
CA GLU A 358 15.40 30.52 -15.77
C GLU A 358 13.95 30.09 -15.50
N GLU A 359 13.00 30.58 -16.29
CA GLU A 359 11.58 30.18 -16.19
C GLU A 359 11.38 28.70 -16.53
N LYS A 360 12.09 28.17 -17.54
CA LYS A 360 12.03 26.74 -17.88
C LYS A 360 12.41 25.86 -16.68
N LEU A 361 13.46 26.24 -15.95
CA LEU A 361 13.92 25.52 -14.76
C LEU A 361 12.90 25.56 -13.61
N VAL A 362 12.20 26.68 -13.43
CA VAL A 362 11.10 26.81 -12.46
C VAL A 362 9.95 25.86 -12.83
N TYR A 363 9.49 25.88 -14.09
CA TYR A 363 8.40 25.00 -14.55
C TYR A 363 8.72 23.51 -14.43
N TRP A 364 9.99 23.13 -14.56
CA TRP A 364 10.43 21.74 -14.40
C TRP A 364 10.78 21.36 -12.95
N GLY A 365 10.69 22.29 -12.00
CA GLY A 365 10.93 22.02 -10.58
C GLY A 365 12.41 21.84 -10.19
N ALA A 366 13.35 22.47 -10.91
CA ALA A 366 14.79 22.32 -10.66
C ALA A 366 15.26 22.88 -9.29
N HIS A 367 14.40 23.61 -8.58
CA HIS A 367 14.64 24.16 -7.24
C HIS A 367 13.84 23.46 -6.13
N GLU A 368 13.09 22.38 -6.42
CA GLU A 368 12.34 21.67 -5.40
C GLU A 368 13.28 20.97 -4.40
N VAL A 369 12.95 21.11 -3.11
CA VAL A 369 13.67 20.53 -1.98
C VAL A 369 13.69 19.00 -2.14
N PRO A 370 14.87 18.36 -2.27
CA PRO A 370 14.97 16.91 -2.19
C PRO A 370 14.45 16.42 -0.85
N GLU A 371 13.94 15.19 -0.81
CA GLU A 371 13.67 14.47 0.42
C GLU A 371 15.00 14.24 1.17
N GLN A 372 15.42 15.21 1.98
CA GLN A 372 16.51 15.10 2.94
C GLN A 372 16.15 15.90 4.19
N GLU A 373 15.65 15.19 5.20
CA GLU A 373 16.13 15.53 6.54
C GLU A 373 17.65 15.29 6.57
N PRO A 374 18.45 16.17 7.19
CA PRO A 374 19.89 16.05 7.14
C PRO A 374 20.37 14.80 7.87
N ASP A 375 20.75 13.78 7.10
CA ASP A 375 21.62 12.71 7.54
C ASP A 375 23.03 13.29 7.78
N ASN A 376 23.32 13.65 9.04
CA ASN A 376 24.68 13.96 9.47
C ASN A 376 25.49 12.66 9.57
N GLY A 377 25.72 12.04 8.42
CA GLY A 377 26.20 10.68 8.28
C GLY A 377 27.42 10.51 7.39
N GLU A 378 28.13 11.55 6.94
CA GLU A 378 29.39 11.38 6.21
C GLU A 378 30.48 12.39 6.60
N GLN A 379 31.05 12.17 7.79
CA GLN A 379 32.45 12.53 8.04
C GLN A 379 33.12 11.49 8.94
N PHE A 380 33.13 10.23 8.48
CA PHE A 380 33.95 9.18 9.10
C PHE A 380 34.57 8.27 8.05
N MET A 381 35.51 8.82 7.26
CA MET A 381 36.57 8.01 6.65
C MET A 381 37.83 8.85 6.38
N SER A 382 38.41 9.37 7.46
CA SER A 382 39.85 9.59 7.57
C SER A 382 40.17 9.73 9.05
N ASP A 383 40.59 8.62 9.67
CA ASP A 383 41.58 8.56 10.75
C ASP A 383 41.42 7.24 11.53
N GLN A 384 41.99 6.17 10.97
CA GLN A 384 42.62 5.16 11.79
C GLN A 384 44.10 5.16 11.46
N ILE A 385 44.92 5.61 12.41
CA ILE A 385 46.27 5.10 12.74
C ILE A 385 46.71 5.85 14.02
N GLN A 386 47.27 5.10 14.98
CA GLN A 386 47.85 5.51 16.28
C GLN A 386 46.81 5.80 17.38
N GLU A 387 46.76 5.13 18.54
CA GLU A 387 47.83 4.64 19.40
C GLU A 387 47.37 3.44 20.25
N THR A 388 48.24 2.44 20.32
CA THR A 388 48.27 1.41 21.35
C THR A 388 48.84 1.96 22.66
N GLY A 389 48.24 1.65 23.82
CA GLY A 389 48.94 1.86 25.09
C GLY A 389 48.14 1.57 26.38
N SER A 390 48.53 0.48 27.05
CA SER A 390 48.53 0.30 28.51
C SER A 390 47.30 -0.28 29.23
N LEU A 391 47.45 -1.58 29.53
CA LEU A 391 46.74 -2.41 30.51
C LEU A 391 46.92 -1.98 31.99
N LEU A 392 46.13 -2.65 32.85
CA LEU A 392 46.20 -2.84 34.32
C LEU A 392 45.31 -1.84 35.11
N THR A 393 44.37 -2.27 35.95
CA THR A 393 44.57 -3.19 37.08
C THR A 393 43.24 -3.74 37.62
N SER A 394 43.28 -4.99 38.07
CA SER A 394 42.23 -5.80 38.72
C SER A 394 42.09 -5.50 40.23
N ARG A 395 40.89 -5.72 40.83
CA ARG A 395 40.60 -6.70 41.93
C ARG A 395 39.47 -6.29 42.93
N ARG A 396 38.65 -7.31 43.24
CA ARG A 396 37.83 -7.67 44.45
C ARG A 396 36.31 -7.59 44.24
N ARG A 397 35.55 -8.69 44.07
CA ARG A 397 35.27 -9.90 44.90
C ARG A 397 34.15 -9.64 45.92
N PHE A 398 32.95 -10.19 45.68
CA PHE A 398 32.17 -10.98 46.65
C PHE A 398 31.12 -11.86 45.93
N VAL A 399 31.02 -13.11 46.33
CA VAL A 399 30.09 -14.16 45.85
C VAL A 399 29.34 -14.67 47.08
N GLN A 400 28.20 -15.33 46.83
CA GLN A 400 27.36 -16.15 47.74
C GLN A 400 26.24 -15.33 48.38
N GLY A 401 24.95 -15.61 48.17
CA GLY A 401 24.26 -16.87 47.87
C GLY A 401 23.19 -17.07 48.97
N THR A 402 22.03 -17.64 48.61
CA THR A 402 21.11 -18.52 49.40
C THR A 402 19.66 -18.21 48.99
N THR A 403 19.00 -19.00 48.13
CA THR A 403 18.11 -20.17 48.40
C THR A 403 16.69 -19.84 48.92
N ALA A 404 15.71 -20.26 48.12
CA ALA A 404 14.31 -20.68 48.35
C ALA A 404 13.63 -20.48 49.72
N SER A 405 12.37 -20.04 49.68
CA SER A 405 11.32 -20.39 50.65
C SER A 405 9.94 -20.36 49.98
N ILE A 406 9.17 -21.42 50.22
CA ILE A 406 7.86 -21.78 49.68
C ILE A 406 6.79 -21.58 50.77
N VAL A 407 5.55 -21.23 50.36
CA VAL A 407 4.23 -21.43 51.02
C VAL A 407 3.77 -20.49 52.15
N GLY A 408 2.53 -19.99 52.00
CA GLY A 408 1.67 -19.57 53.12
C GLY A 408 0.39 -18.83 52.70
N ALA A 409 -0.73 -19.56 52.59
CA ALA A 409 -2.06 -19.07 52.19
C ALA A 409 -2.73 -18.13 53.20
N SER A 410 -3.63 -17.25 52.71
CA SER A 410 -4.82 -16.85 53.50
C SER A 410 -6.04 -16.65 52.60
N VAL A 411 -7.09 -17.39 52.95
CA VAL A 411 -8.47 -17.29 52.44
C VAL A 411 -9.15 -16.12 53.15
N LEU A 412 -9.72 -15.18 52.41
CA LEU A 412 -10.81 -14.32 52.92
C LEU A 412 -11.88 -14.16 51.83
N SER A 413 -12.98 -14.86 52.04
CA SER A 413 -14.21 -14.73 51.27
C SER A 413 -15.01 -13.53 51.77
N GLY A 414 -15.59 -12.77 50.83
CA GLY A 414 -16.84 -12.03 51.04
C GLY A 414 -16.71 -10.56 51.45
N LEU A 415 -16.72 -9.66 50.46
CA LEU A 415 -17.63 -8.50 50.37
C LEU A 415 -17.38 -7.80 49.03
N ALA A 416 -18.36 -7.87 48.13
CA ALA A 416 -18.41 -7.04 46.93
C ALA A 416 -18.67 -5.59 47.36
N ILE A 417 -17.60 -4.80 47.43
CA ILE A 417 -17.65 -3.34 47.49
C ILE A 417 -17.46 -2.88 46.05
N PRO A 418 -18.36 -2.04 45.48
CA PRO A 418 -18.11 -1.44 44.18
C PRO A 418 -16.81 -0.63 44.28
N ARG A 419 -15.77 -1.04 43.55
CA ARG A 419 -14.56 -0.25 43.36
C ARG A 419 -14.85 0.90 42.40
N SER A 420 -15.78 1.76 42.78
CA SER A 420 -15.83 3.15 42.35
C SER A 420 -15.06 3.96 43.40
N ALA A 421 -13.76 3.72 43.46
CA ALA A 421 -12.81 4.55 44.17
C ALA A 421 -11.63 4.72 43.22
N HIS A 422 -11.75 5.71 42.32
CA HIS A 422 -10.60 6.33 41.68
C HIS A 422 -9.76 6.95 42.81
N ALA A 423 -8.90 6.14 43.42
CA ALA A 423 -7.81 6.62 44.24
C ALA A 423 -6.89 7.42 43.31
N ALA A 424 -6.40 8.56 43.79
CA ALA A 424 -5.56 9.52 43.09
C ALA A 424 -4.24 8.89 42.58
N GLY A 425 -4.34 8.14 41.48
CA GLY A 425 -3.24 7.64 40.66
C GLY A 425 -3.16 8.44 39.37
N ASP A 426 -1.97 8.47 38.78
CA ASP A 426 -1.76 8.92 37.41
C ASP A 426 -2.74 8.15 36.51
N ASP A 427 -3.61 8.87 35.78
CA ASP A 427 -4.62 8.32 34.85
C ASP A 427 -3.98 7.67 33.61
N THR A 428 -2.71 7.26 33.72
CA THR A 428 -1.92 6.68 32.65
C THR A 428 -2.19 5.18 32.53
N ILE A 429 -2.64 4.73 31.36
CA ILE A 429 -2.72 3.29 31.04
C ILE A 429 -1.32 2.79 30.71
N ARG A 430 -0.81 1.85 31.51
CA ARG A 430 0.50 1.22 31.30
C ARG A 430 0.37 -0.01 30.42
N ILE A 431 1.02 0.02 29.27
CA ILE A 431 0.96 -1.02 28.25
C ILE A 431 2.18 -1.92 28.36
N GLY A 432 1.96 -3.23 28.25
CA GLY A 432 3.01 -4.21 28.01
C GLY A 432 2.85 -4.91 26.66
N LEU A 433 3.92 -5.08 25.90
CA LEU A 433 3.93 -5.80 24.61
C LEU A 433 4.52 -7.19 24.76
N VAL A 434 3.76 -8.24 24.42
CA VAL A 434 4.23 -9.63 24.31
C VAL A 434 4.25 -10.04 22.84
N GLY A 435 5.44 -10.31 22.31
CA GLY A 435 5.67 -10.60 20.88
C GLY A 435 6.10 -9.34 20.13
N CYS A 436 7.40 -9.08 20.09
CA CYS A 436 8.06 -7.95 19.47
C CYS A 436 8.34 -8.22 17.97
N GLY A 437 7.34 -8.70 17.24
CA GLY A 437 7.36 -8.86 15.79
C GLY A 437 6.96 -7.58 15.06
N GLY A 438 6.89 -7.63 13.72
CA GLY A 438 6.42 -6.49 12.91
C GLY A 438 5.01 -6.03 13.31
N ARG A 439 4.06 -6.98 13.39
CA ARG A 439 2.67 -6.72 13.79
C ARG A 439 2.56 -6.23 15.24
N GLY A 440 3.28 -6.84 16.18
CA GLY A 440 3.30 -6.39 17.59
C GLY A 440 3.87 -4.99 17.78
N THR A 441 4.91 -4.63 17.02
CA THR A 441 5.45 -3.26 16.99
C THR A 441 4.41 -2.28 16.45
N GLY A 442 3.67 -2.65 15.40
CA GLY A 442 2.56 -1.87 14.86
C GLY A 442 1.45 -1.64 15.89
N ALA A 443 0.98 -2.71 16.55
CA ALA A 443 -0.06 -2.63 17.58
C ALA A 443 0.35 -1.78 18.78
N ALA A 444 1.61 -1.89 19.24
CA ALA A 444 2.11 -1.02 20.30
C ALA A 444 2.16 0.44 19.88
N SER A 445 2.59 0.71 18.64
CA SER A 445 2.61 2.05 18.06
C SER A 445 1.21 2.67 17.98
N GLN A 446 0.21 1.87 17.58
CA GLN A 446 -1.20 2.29 17.47
C GLN A 446 -1.84 2.53 18.84
N ALA A 447 -1.60 1.62 19.79
CA ALA A 447 -2.03 1.78 21.18
C ALA A 447 -1.46 3.05 21.83
N LEU A 448 -0.21 3.41 21.50
CA LEU A 448 0.42 4.64 22.01
C LEU A 448 -0.18 5.92 21.40
N ARG A 449 -0.84 5.83 20.26
CA ARG A 449 -1.55 6.96 19.60
C ARG A 449 -3.01 7.07 20.03
N ALA A 450 -3.62 5.96 20.45
CA ALA A 450 -5.03 5.89 20.79
C ALA A 450 -5.46 6.78 21.97
N ASP A 451 -4.54 7.10 22.88
CA ASP A 451 -4.85 7.95 24.03
C ASP A 451 -3.62 8.79 24.44
N LYS A 452 -3.87 9.98 24.98
CA LYS A 452 -2.82 10.94 25.38
C LYS A 452 -2.07 10.50 26.65
N ASN A 453 -2.75 9.78 27.54
CA ASN A 453 -2.28 9.34 28.85
C ASN A 453 -1.99 7.83 28.81
N VAL A 454 -1.06 7.42 27.98
CA VAL A 454 -0.64 6.02 27.84
C VAL A 454 0.88 5.93 27.81
N LYS A 455 1.42 4.82 28.31
CA LYS A 455 2.86 4.54 28.23
C LYS A 455 3.13 3.08 27.96
N LEU A 456 4.09 2.80 27.08
CA LEU A 456 4.67 1.46 26.95
C LEU A 456 5.73 1.29 28.03
N VAL A 457 5.52 0.37 28.96
CA VAL A 457 6.37 0.23 30.16
C VAL A 457 7.13 -1.09 30.24
N ALA A 458 6.70 -2.10 29.49
CA ALA A 458 7.32 -3.42 29.47
C ALA A 458 7.23 -4.05 28.09
N MET A 459 8.25 -4.83 27.74
CA MET A 459 8.29 -5.62 26.50
C MET A 459 8.77 -7.04 26.79
N ALA A 460 8.20 -8.00 26.10
CA ALA A 460 8.55 -9.42 26.19
C ALA A 460 8.64 -10.04 24.79
N ASP A 461 9.70 -10.81 24.54
CA ASP A 461 9.84 -11.62 23.33
C ASP A 461 10.57 -12.93 23.65
N ALA A 462 10.42 -13.94 22.79
CA ALA A 462 11.25 -15.13 22.92
C ALA A 462 12.73 -14.83 22.59
N PHE A 463 12.99 -13.83 21.74
CA PHE A 463 14.31 -13.49 21.22
C PHE A 463 14.73 -12.06 21.60
N GLU A 464 15.84 -11.94 22.32
CA GLU A 464 16.37 -10.65 22.79
C GLU A 464 16.61 -9.65 21.67
N ASN A 465 17.19 -10.10 20.56
CA ASN A 465 17.50 -9.24 19.42
C ASN A 465 16.24 -8.63 18.79
N ASN A 466 15.14 -9.40 18.71
CA ASN A 466 13.87 -8.87 18.21
C ASN A 466 13.35 -7.75 19.13
N LEU A 467 13.35 -7.99 20.45
CA LEU A 467 12.90 -7.01 21.43
C LEU A 467 13.70 -5.71 21.33
N GLU A 468 15.03 -5.80 21.38
CA GLU A 468 15.91 -4.63 21.38
C GLU A 468 15.83 -3.84 20.07
N ASP A 469 15.77 -4.51 18.93
CA ASP A 469 15.66 -3.85 17.63
C ASP A 469 14.30 -3.14 17.47
N LYS A 470 13.21 -3.75 17.96
CA LYS A 470 11.87 -3.15 17.89
C LYS A 470 11.66 -2.03 18.89
N LEU A 471 12.26 -2.10 20.08
CA LEU A 471 12.27 -0.97 21.00
C LEU A 471 12.97 0.24 20.39
N LYS A 472 14.16 0.05 19.79
CA LYS A 472 14.86 1.12 19.07
C LYS A 472 14.02 1.68 17.91
N GLN A 473 13.30 0.83 17.19
CA GLN A 473 12.41 1.26 16.11
C GLN A 473 11.28 2.16 16.65
N LEU A 474 10.62 1.78 17.75
CA LEU A 474 9.56 2.60 18.37
C LEU A 474 10.10 3.94 18.89
N GLN A 475 11.31 3.95 19.45
CA GLN A 475 11.95 5.17 19.97
C GLN A 475 12.35 6.18 18.89
N LYS A 476 12.41 5.77 17.62
CA LYS A 476 12.65 6.67 16.49
C LYS A 476 11.40 7.43 16.05
N ASP A 477 10.22 6.98 16.47
CA ASP A 477 8.96 7.63 16.13
C ASP A 477 8.72 8.81 17.09
N GLU A 478 8.91 10.03 16.59
CA GLU A 478 8.89 11.26 17.40
C GLU A 478 7.56 11.49 18.14
N GLU A 479 6.45 11.05 17.56
CA GLU A 479 5.11 11.25 18.10
C GLU A 479 4.89 10.44 19.39
N ILE A 480 5.47 9.24 19.46
CA ILE A 480 5.25 8.29 20.55
C ILE A 480 6.47 8.09 21.46
N ASN A 481 7.67 8.53 21.06
CA ASN A 481 8.90 8.27 21.82
C ASN A 481 8.80 8.77 23.28
N SER A 482 8.15 9.91 23.51
CA SER A 482 7.92 10.46 24.85
C SER A 482 7.03 9.58 25.75
N LYS A 483 6.29 8.64 25.16
CA LYS A 483 5.41 7.67 25.84
C LYS A 483 6.07 6.31 26.08
N ILE A 484 7.36 6.14 25.76
CA ILE A 484 8.08 4.87 25.91
C ILE A 484 8.97 4.92 27.16
N ASP A 485 8.69 4.04 28.12
CA ASP A 485 9.44 3.90 29.37
C ASP A 485 9.76 2.41 29.63
N VAL A 486 10.60 1.81 28.77
CA VAL A 486 10.97 0.39 28.83
C VAL A 486 12.44 0.23 29.28
N PRO A 487 12.75 0.38 30.58
CA PRO A 487 14.09 0.16 31.12
C PRO A 487 14.49 -1.31 31.02
N LYS A 488 15.79 -1.60 31.14
CA LYS A 488 16.34 -2.95 30.92
C LYS A 488 15.72 -4.03 31.82
N ASP A 489 15.33 -3.70 33.04
CA ASP A 489 14.69 -4.60 34.00
C ASP A 489 13.20 -4.90 33.70
N ARG A 490 12.61 -4.20 32.71
CA ARG A 490 11.27 -4.49 32.16
C ARG A 490 11.32 -4.99 30.71
N ARG A 491 12.45 -5.57 30.31
CA ARG A 491 12.67 -6.25 29.03
C ARG A 491 12.87 -7.73 29.30
N PHE A 492 11.86 -8.52 28.99
CA PHE A 492 11.83 -9.94 29.36
C PHE A 492 12.07 -10.81 28.13
N VAL A 493 12.93 -11.82 28.27
CA VAL A 493 13.32 -12.70 27.15
C VAL A 493 13.12 -14.17 27.51
N GLY A 494 12.48 -14.93 26.62
CA GLY A 494 12.26 -16.37 26.77
C GLY A 494 10.79 -16.78 26.77
N PHE A 495 10.52 -18.07 26.94
CA PHE A 495 9.16 -18.63 26.91
C PHE A 495 8.28 -18.18 28.10
N ASP A 496 8.89 -17.87 29.24
CA ASP A 496 8.21 -17.39 30.45
C ASP A 496 8.15 -15.86 30.53
N ALA A 497 8.74 -15.14 29.56
CA ALA A 497 8.83 -13.68 29.55
C ALA A 497 7.45 -12.99 29.62
N TYR A 498 6.42 -13.59 29.03
CA TYR A 498 5.05 -13.06 29.11
C TYR A 498 4.54 -13.02 30.56
N GLN A 499 4.89 -14.00 31.39
CA GLN A 499 4.48 -14.05 32.80
C GLN A 499 5.16 -12.96 33.61
N GLN A 500 6.46 -12.73 33.34
CA GLN A 500 7.23 -11.67 33.99
C GLN A 500 6.66 -10.29 33.61
N LEU A 501 6.29 -10.08 32.35
CA LEU A 501 5.63 -8.87 31.88
C LEU A 501 4.25 -8.68 32.52
N ILE A 502 3.40 -9.70 32.54
CA ILE A 502 2.06 -9.63 33.14
C ILE A 502 2.14 -9.36 34.65
N GLY A 503 3.15 -9.92 35.32
CA GLY A 503 3.43 -9.69 36.74
C GLY A 503 4.08 -8.34 37.03
N SER A 504 4.51 -7.60 36.01
CA SER A 504 5.02 -6.24 36.13
C SER A 504 3.87 -5.22 36.25
N ASP A 505 4.25 -3.96 36.40
CA ASP A 505 3.31 -2.86 36.56
C ASP A 505 2.70 -2.46 35.18
N VAL A 506 1.83 -3.31 34.62
CA VAL A 506 1.02 -3.06 33.42
C VAL A 506 -0.47 -3.13 33.72
N ASP A 507 -1.28 -2.39 32.96
CA ASP A 507 -2.75 -2.38 33.00
C ASP A 507 -3.36 -3.06 31.77
N LEU A 508 -2.73 -2.89 30.61
CA LEU A 508 -3.13 -3.49 29.33
C LEU A 508 -1.98 -4.28 28.73
N VAL A 509 -2.27 -5.47 28.20
CA VAL A 509 -1.28 -6.34 27.55
C VAL A 509 -1.65 -6.53 26.08
N ILE A 510 -0.69 -6.26 25.19
CA ILE A 510 -0.77 -6.53 23.77
C ILE A 510 -0.19 -7.91 23.50
N LEU A 511 -0.97 -8.82 22.92
CA LEU A 511 -0.58 -10.19 22.59
C LEU A 511 -0.42 -10.36 21.07
N ALA A 512 0.82 -10.29 20.60
CA ALA A 512 1.19 -10.36 19.18
C ALA A 512 2.19 -11.50 18.89
N THR A 513 2.16 -12.55 19.69
CA THR A 513 2.92 -13.80 19.47
C THR A 513 2.26 -14.69 18.42
N PRO A 514 2.95 -15.72 17.89
CA PRO A 514 2.28 -16.73 17.07
C PRO A 514 1.00 -17.27 17.74
N PRO A 515 -0.06 -17.59 16.96
CA PRO A 515 -1.38 -17.89 17.50
C PRO A 515 -1.42 -19.07 18.46
N GLY A 516 -0.51 -20.05 18.31
CA GLY A 516 -0.40 -21.18 19.23
C GLY A 516 -0.19 -20.82 20.70
N PHE A 517 0.35 -19.62 20.97
CA PHE A 517 0.57 -19.15 22.34
C PHE A 517 -0.56 -18.32 22.93
N ARG A 518 -1.45 -17.76 22.09
CA ARG A 518 -2.45 -16.79 22.52
C ARG A 518 -3.42 -17.32 23.57
N PRO A 519 -3.91 -18.57 23.54
CA PRO A 519 -4.77 -19.09 24.60
C PRO A 519 -4.09 -19.07 25.97
N LEU A 520 -2.81 -19.46 26.04
CA LEU A 520 -2.03 -19.45 27.27
C LEU A 520 -1.79 -18.02 27.78
N HIS A 521 -1.39 -17.11 26.90
CA HIS A 521 -1.10 -15.73 27.26
C HIS A 521 -2.35 -14.97 27.70
N LEU A 522 -3.48 -15.16 27.01
CA LEU A 522 -4.76 -14.54 27.36
C LEU A 522 -5.23 -15.01 28.73
N ALA A 523 -5.21 -16.32 28.99
CA ALA A 523 -5.61 -16.87 30.28
C ALA A 523 -4.79 -16.27 31.43
N ALA A 524 -3.47 -16.12 31.25
CA ALA A 524 -2.60 -15.50 32.24
C ALA A 524 -2.91 -14.00 32.46
N ALA A 525 -3.13 -13.24 31.38
CA ALA A 525 -3.43 -11.81 31.47
C ALA A 525 -4.78 -11.56 32.16
N VAL A 526 -5.82 -12.31 31.80
CA VAL A 526 -7.14 -12.23 32.43
C VAL A 526 -7.10 -12.68 33.88
N ALA A 527 -6.34 -13.72 34.21
CA ALA A 527 -6.15 -14.16 35.59
C ALA A 527 -5.49 -13.07 36.45
N ALA A 528 -4.60 -12.27 35.87
CA ALA A 528 -3.92 -11.14 36.50
C ALA A 528 -4.67 -9.79 36.40
N ASP A 529 -5.97 -9.82 36.05
CA ASP A 529 -6.85 -8.65 35.96
C ASP A 529 -6.36 -7.57 34.97
N LYS A 530 -5.77 -7.99 33.84
CA LYS A 530 -5.27 -7.08 32.80
C LYS A 530 -6.26 -6.93 31.64
N HIS A 531 -6.37 -5.72 31.12
CA HIS A 531 -6.97 -5.50 29.80
C HIS A 531 -6.10 -6.15 28.72
N VAL A 532 -6.70 -6.57 27.61
CA VAL A 532 -5.99 -7.26 26.55
C VAL A 532 -6.36 -6.71 25.19
N PHE A 533 -5.36 -6.46 24.36
CA PHE A 533 -5.52 -6.50 22.91
C PHE A 533 -4.78 -7.74 22.41
N MET A 534 -5.40 -8.54 21.56
CA MET A 534 -4.72 -9.69 20.96
C MET A 534 -4.92 -9.73 19.45
N GLU A 535 -3.82 -9.93 18.74
CA GLU A 535 -3.86 -10.15 17.30
C GLU A 535 -4.60 -11.44 16.96
N LYS A 536 -5.26 -11.45 15.79
CA LYS A 536 -5.84 -12.67 15.22
C LYS A 536 -4.75 -13.55 14.58
N PRO A 537 -5.02 -14.85 14.34
CA PRO A 537 -6.09 -15.65 14.93
C PRO A 537 -5.80 -15.92 16.42
N VAL A 538 -6.81 -16.27 17.23
CA VAL A 538 -6.65 -16.33 18.69
C VAL A 538 -6.23 -17.71 19.22
N ALA A 539 -6.20 -18.72 18.34
CA ALA A 539 -5.85 -20.11 18.62
C ALA A 539 -5.50 -20.86 17.31
N VAL A 540 -4.99 -22.08 17.43
CA VAL A 540 -4.67 -22.96 16.28
C VAL A 540 -5.44 -24.29 16.28
N ASP A 541 -6.16 -24.60 17.35
CA ASP A 541 -6.93 -25.83 17.53
C ASP A 541 -8.18 -25.59 18.41
N ALA A 542 -9.05 -26.59 18.47
CA ALA A 542 -10.31 -26.51 19.19
C ALA A 542 -10.13 -26.40 20.73
N PRO A 543 -9.19 -27.13 21.38
CA PRO A 543 -8.88 -26.90 22.80
C PRO A 543 -8.48 -25.45 23.09
N GLY A 544 -7.62 -24.86 22.24
CA GLY A 544 -7.23 -23.46 22.34
C GLY A 544 -8.40 -22.49 22.19
N VAL A 545 -9.29 -22.72 21.21
CA VAL A 545 -10.52 -21.92 21.03
C VAL A 545 -11.40 -21.98 22.30
N ARG A 546 -11.64 -23.17 22.85
CA ARG A 546 -12.44 -23.33 24.08
C ARG A 546 -11.80 -22.62 25.27
N SER A 547 -10.47 -22.62 25.37
CA SER A 547 -9.72 -21.87 26.39
C SER A 547 -9.90 -20.35 26.24
N VAL A 548 -9.87 -19.83 25.00
CA VAL A 548 -10.11 -18.41 24.73
C VAL A 548 -11.54 -18.01 25.10
N ILE A 549 -12.54 -18.81 24.74
CA ILE A 549 -13.94 -18.57 25.12
C ILE A 549 -14.08 -18.49 26.65
N ALA A 550 -13.49 -19.44 27.37
CA ALA A 550 -13.51 -19.45 28.84
C ALA A 550 -12.83 -18.21 29.45
N SER A 551 -11.66 -17.82 28.93
CA SER A 551 -10.92 -16.64 29.37
C SER A 551 -11.67 -15.34 29.07
N THR A 552 -12.33 -15.28 27.92
CA THR A 552 -13.16 -14.14 27.51
C THR A 552 -14.36 -13.96 28.45
N ALA A 553 -15.06 -15.06 28.76
CA ALA A 553 -16.18 -15.04 29.71
C ALA A 553 -15.74 -14.55 31.10
N GLU A 554 -14.53 -14.92 31.53
CA GLU A 554 -13.96 -14.44 32.80
C GLU A 554 -13.57 -12.96 32.73
N ALA A 555 -12.96 -12.50 31.63
CA ALA A 555 -12.66 -11.09 31.40
C ALA A 555 -13.92 -10.22 31.47
N LYS A 556 -15.02 -10.67 30.88
CA LYS A 556 -16.33 -9.99 30.92
C LYS A 556 -16.86 -9.87 32.34
N LYS A 557 -16.79 -10.92 33.17
CA LYS A 557 -17.20 -10.87 34.59
C LYS A 557 -16.36 -9.88 35.40
N LYS A 558 -15.08 -9.75 35.06
CA LYS A 558 -14.13 -8.84 35.71
C LYS A 558 -14.21 -7.40 35.19
N GLY A 559 -15.00 -7.15 34.15
CA GLY A 559 -15.08 -5.82 33.52
C GLY A 559 -13.77 -5.43 32.82
N LEU A 560 -13.07 -6.38 32.21
CA LEU A 560 -11.85 -6.13 31.47
C LEU A 560 -12.14 -5.90 29.98
N GLY A 561 -11.57 -4.83 29.42
CA GLY A 561 -11.43 -4.62 27.98
C GLY A 561 -10.64 -5.73 27.31
N LEU A 562 -11.21 -6.26 26.23
CA LEU A 562 -10.65 -7.31 25.41
C LEU A 562 -10.95 -7.01 23.93
N GLY A 563 -9.95 -6.51 23.20
CA GLY A 563 -10.00 -6.30 21.77
C GLY A 563 -9.30 -7.42 20.99
N VAL A 564 -9.80 -7.74 19.80
CA VAL A 564 -9.22 -8.72 18.88
C VAL A 564 -8.88 -8.02 17.57
N GLY A 565 -7.70 -8.27 17.00
CA GLY A 565 -7.21 -7.65 15.76
C GLY A 565 -7.97 -8.05 14.46
N LEU A 566 -9.29 -8.05 14.48
CA LEU A 566 -10.18 -8.22 13.33
C LEU A 566 -10.51 -6.84 12.72
N GLN A 567 -9.46 -6.11 12.34
CA GLN A 567 -9.49 -4.71 11.89
C GLN A 567 -10.63 -4.32 10.93
N ARG A 568 -11.14 -5.24 10.10
CA ARG A 568 -12.25 -4.98 9.17
C ARG A 568 -13.56 -4.58 9.86
N HIS A 569 -13.74 -4.99 11.12
CA HIS A 569 -14.85 -4.56 11.95
C HIS A 569 -14.77 -3.08 12.34
N HIS A 570 -13.61 -2.45 12.19
CA HIS A 570 -13.36 -1.03 12.45
C HIS A 570 -13.08 -0.25 11.15
N GLN A 571 -13.28 -0.88 9.99
CA GLN A 571 -13.06 -0.27 8.69
C GLN A 571 -14.40 0.23 8.10
N PHE A 572 -14.55 1.54 7.98
CA PHE A 572 -15.83 2.16 7.64
C PHE A 572 -16.47 1.64 6.34
N PRO A 573 -15.72 1.47 5.22
CA PRO A 573 -16.27 0.84 4.02
C PRO A 573 -16.89 -0.55 4.27
N TYR A 574 -16.24 -1.40 5.09
CA TYR A 574 -16.79 -2.72 5.43
C TYR A 574 -18.03 -2.60 6.30
N ILE A 575 -17.99 -1.76 7.35
CA ILE A 575 -19.11 -1.54 8.26
C ILE A 575 -20.37 -1.12 7.49
N GLU A 576 -20.25 -0.12 6.63
CA GLU A 576 -21.40 0.37 5.85
C GLU A 576 -21.85 -0.67 4.80
N THR A 577 -20.92 -1.35 4.14
CA THR A 577 -21.27 -2.39 3.15
C THR A 577 -22.02 -3.54 3.81
N ILE A 578 -21.51 -4.08 4.93
CA ILE A 578 -22.14 -5.17 5.65
C ILE A 578 -23.51 -4.76 6.17
N LYS A 579 -23.63 -3.57 6.76
CA LYS A 579 -24.92 -3.02 7.19
C LYS A 579 -25.94 -2.99 6.06
N ARG A 580 -25.58 -2.46 4.88
CA ARG A 580 -26.48 -2.45 3.70
C ARG A 580 -26.90 -3.84 3.26
N LEU A 581 -25.97 -4.78 3.29
CA LEU A 581 -26.28 -6.17 2.92
C LEU A 581 -27.22 -6.83 3.94
N GLN A 582 -27.02 -6.59 5.23
CA GLN A 582 -27.93 -7.04 6.30
C GLN A 582 -29.30 -6.35 6.23
N ASP A 583 -29.35 -5.09 5.80
CA ASP A 583 -30.58 -4.33 5.51
C ASP A 583 -31.29 -4.82 4.23
N GLY A 584 -30.70 -5.79 3.50
CA GLY A 584 -31.32 -6.45 2.36
C GLY A 584 -31.06 -5.78 1.01
N ALA A 585 -29.99 -4.98 0.87
CA ALA A 585 -29.65 -4.28 -0.37
C ALA A 585 -29.60 -5.20 -1.60
N ILE A 586 -29.20 -6.47 -1.44
CA ILE A 586 -29.18 -7.49 -2.50
C ILE A 586 -30.19 -8.63 -2.29
N GLY A 587 -31.17 -8.45 -1.39
CA GLY A 587 -32.12 -9.49 -0.98
C GLY A 587 -31.46 -10.64 -0.21
N ASP A 588 -32.10 -11.82 -0.23
CA ASP A 588 -31.58 -13.01 0.47
C ASP A 588 -30.21 -13.41 -0.06
N ILE A 589 -29.25 -13.63 0.85
CA ILE A 589 -27.88 -14.06 0.53
C ILE A 589 -27.89 -15.53 0.11
N VAL A 590 -27.46 -15.82 -1.12
CA VAL A 590 -27.46 -17.18 -1.68
C VAL A 590 -26.07 -17.80 -1.58
N ALA A 591 -25.04 -17.07 -1.99
CA ALA A 591 -23.67 -17.57 -1.99
C ALA A 591 -22.64 -16.46 -1.72
N ALA A 592 -21.56 -16.80 -1.03
CA ALA A 592 -20.38 -15.98 -0.87
C ALA A 592 -19.16 -16.65 -1.50
N ARG A 593 -18.22 -15.85 -2.00
CA ARG A 593 -16.91 -16.29 -2.47
C ARG A 593 -15.85 -15.48 -1.74
N VAL A 594 -14.87 -16.15 -1.16
CA VAL A 594 -13.80 -15.48 -0.41
C VAL A 594 -12.43 -16.01 -0.83
N TYR A 595 -11.47 -15.10 -0.96
CA TYR A 595 -10.15 -15.40 -1.50
C TYR A 595 -9.04 -14.86 -0.60
N TRP A 596 -8.02 -15.70 -0.36
CA TRP A 596 -6.69 -15.27 0.08
C TRP A 596 -5.63 -16.02 -0.74
N ASN A 597 -5.48 -15.59 -1.99
CA ASN A 597 -4.56 -16.17 -2.96
C ASN A 597 -3.36 -15.25 -3.15
N GLY A 598 -2.16 -15.77 -2.89
CA GLY A 598 -0.90 -15.04 -3.03
C GLY A 598 0.29 -15.95 -3.31
N ALA A 599 1.50 -15.38 -3.22
CA ALA A 599 2.75 -16.07 -3.53
C ALA A 599 3.35 -16.86 -2.36
N GLY A 600 2.89 -16.63 -1.13
CA GLY A 600 3.47 -17.19 0.08
C GLY A 600 4.22 -16.16 0.92
N VAL A 601 4.92 -16.65 1.94
CA VAL A 601 5.65 -15.83 2.91
C VAL A 601 7.14 -16.19 2.91
N TRP A 602 7.93 -15.44 3.65
CA TRP A 602 9.35 -15.67 3.85
C TRP A 602 9.65 -17.07 4.41
N THR A 603 10.88 -17.56 4.19
CA THR A 603 11.42 -18.77 4.83
C THR A 603 12.86 -18.49 5.25
N ARG A 604 13.26 -18.97 6.42
CA ARG A 604 14.63 -18.83 6.94
C ARG A 604 15.34 -20.18 6.90
N PRO A 605 16.53 -20.28 6.28
CA PRO A 605 17.27 -21.54 6.23
C PRO A 605 17.72 -21.96 7.64
N ARG A 606 17.90 -23.27 7.82
CA ARG A 606 18.50 -23.84 9.04
C ARG A 606 19.95 -23.37 9.22
N THR A 607 20.39 -23.22 10.46
CA THR A 607 21.80 -22.97 10.83
C THR A 607 22.37 -24.14 11.65
N GLU A 608 23.67 -24.38 11.59
CA GLU A 608 24.34 -25.60 12.10
C GLU A 608 24.09 -25.90 13.59
N ASP A 609 23.97 -24.86 14.43
CA ASP A 609 23.79 -24.99 15.88
C ASP A 609 22.33 -24.79 16.36
N GLN A 610 21.36 -24.72 15.44
CA GLN A 610 19.98 -24.38 15.78
C GLN A 610 19.22 -25.60 16.32
N THR A 611 18.55 -25.44 17.47
CA THR A 611 17.60 -26.45 17.96
C THR A 611 16.36 -26.50 17.07
N GLU A 612 15.66 -27.63 17.05
CA GLU A 612 14.40 -27.73 16.28
C GLU A 612 13.35 -26.76 16.82
N MET A 613 13.25 -26.58 18.14
CA MET A 613 12.34 -25.59 18.74
C MET A 613 12.67 -24.17 18.26
N GLU A 614 13.95 -23.78 18.26
CA GLU A 614 14.36 -22.47 17.75
C GLU A 614 14.05 -22.31 16.26
N TYR A 615 14.30 -23.35 15.46
CA TYR A 615 13.99 -23.35 14.04
C TYR A 615 12.51 -23.11 13.77
N GLN A 616 11.65 -23.88 14.44
CA GLN A 616 10.21 -23.74 14.29
C GLN A 616 9.72 -22.37 14.78
N MET A 617 10.22 -21.86 15.92
CA MET A 617 9.89 -20.52 16.42
C MET A 617 10.29 -19.40 15.44
N ARG A 618 11.44 -19.54 14.77
CA ARG A 618 11.89 -18.57 13.76
C ARG A 618 11.16 -18.70 12.43
N ASN A 619 10.60 -19.87 12.13
CA ASN A 619 9.83 -20.21 10.92
C ASN A 619 8.36 -20.54 11.25
N TRP A 620 7.81 -19.89 12.28
CA TRP A 620 6.56 -20.27 12.94
C TRP A 620 5.37 -20.45 11.99
N TYR A 621 5.39 -19.74 10.87
CA TYR A 621 4.36 -19.80 9.85
C TYR A 621 4.13 -21.22 9.30
N TYR A 622 5.17 -22.04 9.23
CA TYR A 622 5.13 -23.35 8.57
C TYR A 622 4.75 -24.52 9.49
N PHE A 623 4.47 -24.25 10.76
CA PHE A 623 4.21 -25.27 11.77
C PHE A 623 2.80 -25.12 12.35
N ASN A 624 2.02 -26.19 12.34
CA ASN A 624 0.60 -26.17 12.71
C ASN A 624 0.38 -25.73 14.16
N TRP A 625 1.24 -26.14 15.09
CA TRP A 625 1.13 -25.75 16.49
C TRP A 625 1.40 -24.27 16.75
N LEU A 626 2.09 -23.59 15.84
CA LEU A 626 2.39 -22.17 15.93
C LEU A 626 1.43 -21.31 15.13
N CYS A 627 1.17 -21.68 13.89
CA CYS A 627 0.45 -20.90 12.87
C CYS A 627 -0.99 -21.40 12.67
N GLY A 628 -1.18 -22.71 12.76
CA GLY A 628 -2.44 -23.36 12.42
C GLY A 628 -2.69 -23.50 10.92
N ASP A 629 -1.70 -23.33 10.06
CA ASP A 629 -1.81 -23.21 8.59
C ASP A 629 -2.30 -21.82 8.13
N HIS A 630 -1.98 -21.45 6.89
CA HIS A 630 -2.28 -20.14 6.30
C HIS A 630 -3.79 -19.87 6.15
N ILE A 631 -4.61 -20.92 6.08
CA ILE A 631 -6.08 -20.76 6.18
C ILE A 631 -6.48 -20.18 7.54
N VAL A 632 -5.78 -20.53 8.62
CA VAL A 632 -6.04 -20.02 9.99
C VAL A 632 -5.36 -18.68 10.20
N GLU A 633 -4.10 -18.53 9.82
CA GLU A 633 -3.33 -17.30 10.07
C GLU A 633 -3.81 -16.10 9.25
N GLN A 634 -4.05 -16.31 7.95
CA GLN A 634 -4.35 -15.23 7.02
C GLN A 634 -5.82 -15.20 6.59
N HIS A 635 -6.31 -16.33 6.06
CA HIS A 635 -7.63 -16.40 5.43
C HIS A 635 -8.79 -16.22 6.42
N ILE A 636 -8.53 -16.30 7.73
CA ILE A 636 -9.48 -15.93 8.79
C ILE A 636 -10.13 -14.57 8.51
N HIS A 637 -9.40 -13.58 7.98
CA HIS A 637 -9.97 -12.26 7.69
C HIS A 637 -11.19 -12.33 6.77
N ASN A 638 -11.13 -13.14 5.71
CA ASN A 638 -12.21 -13.20 4.72
C ASN A 638 -13.35 -14.11 5.22
N LEU A 639 -13.01 -15.19 5.92
CA LEU A 639 -14.00 -16.08 6.53
C LEU A 639 -14.83 -15.34 7.58
N ASP A 640 -14.17 -14.52 8.40
CA ASP A 640 -14.78 -13.66 9.42
C ASP A 640 -15.78 -12.66 8.84
N VAL A 641 -15.45 -11.98 7.73
CA VAL A 641 -16.36 -11.03 7.08
C VAL A 641 -17.68 -11.67 6.67
N ILE A 642 -17.65 -12.93 6.24
CA ILE A 642 -18.90 -13.64 5.91
C ILE A 642 -19.61 -14.08 7.18
N ASN A 643 -18.92 -14.54 8.22
CA ASN A 643 -19.55 -14.80 9.51
C ASN A 643 -20.28 -13.56 10.05
N TRP A 644 -19.63 -12.39 9.95
CA TRP A 644 -20.20 -11.11 10.32
C TRP A 644 -21.45 -10.78 9.49
N LEU A 645 -21.35 -10.88 8.15
CA LEU A 645 -22.50 -10.66 7.27
C LEU A 645 -23.68 -11.55 7.65
N LYS A 646 -23.41 -12.83 7.94
CA LYS A 646 -24.42 -13.82 8.28
C LYS A 646 -24.95 -13.70 9.71
N ASP A 647 -24.32 -12.88 10.56
CA ASP A 647 -24.55 -12.81 12.01
C ASP A 647 -24.56 -14.21 12.64
N GLY A 648 -23.58 -15.03 12.27
CA GLY A 648 -23.53 -16.43 12.65
C GLY A 648 -22.37 -17.19 12.03
N TYR A 649 -22.30 -18.48 12.33
CA TYR A 649 -21.20 -19.35 11.92
C TYR A 649 -21.72 -20.53 11.08
N PRO A 650 -20.85 -21.15 10.25
CA PRO A 650 -21.22 -22.34 9.49
C PRO A 650 -21.70 -23.49 10.38
N VAL A 651 -22.68 -24.27 9.91
CA VAL A 651 -23.14 -25.49 10.56
C VAL A 651 -22.37 -26.73 10.09
N SER A 652 -21.85 -26.70 8.86
CA SER A 652 -20.97 -27.75 8.32
C SER A 652 -19.99 -27.21 7.27
N CYS A 653 -18.92 -27.94 6.99
CA CYS A 653 -18.03 -27.66 5.87
C CYS A 653 -17.37 -28.93 5.33
N GLN A 654 -16.92 -28.84 4.08
CA GLN A 654 -16.12 -29.85 3.38
C GLN A 654 -15.12 -29.16 2.47
N GLY A 655 -14.00 -29.81 2.16
CA GLY A 655 -13.01 -29.18 1.29
C GLY A 655 -11.93 -30.12 0.79
N MET A 656 -11.06 -29.55 -0.05
CA MET A 656 -9.89 -30.17 -0.62
C MET A 656 -8.69 -29.26 -0.42
N GLY A 657 -7.50 -29.82 -0.28
CA GLY A 657 -6.26 -29.07 -0.17
C GLY A 657 -5.07 -29.99 -0.31
N GLY A 658 -3.88 -29.41 -0.34
CA GLY A 658 -2.66 -30.19 -0.38
C GLY A 658 -1.42 -29.32 -0.48
N ARG A 659 -0.32 -29.97 -0.82
CA ARG A 659 0.93 -29.32 -1.19
C ARG A 659 1.41 -29.76 -2.56
N GLN A 660 1.82 -28.80 -3.37
CA GLN A 660 2.44 -29.00 -4.67
C GLN A 660 3.81 -28.31 -4.78
N VAL A 661 4.00 -27.14 -4.17
CA VAL A 661 5.23 -26.34 -4.24
C VAL A 661 5.99 -26.30 -2.92
N ARG A 662 5.32 -26.57 -1.78
CA ARG A 662 5.94 -26.68 -0.45
C ARG A 662 6.54 -28.07 -0.22
N THR A 663 7.57 -28.41 -0.99
CA THR A 663 8.17 -29.74 -0.99
C THR A 663 9.56 -29.81 -0.36
N ASP A 664 10.17 -28.66 -0.06
CA ASP A 664 11.49 -28.61 0.57
C ASP A 664 11.41 -28.73 2.10
N GLU A 665 12.54 -29.11 2.71
CA GLU A 665 12.67 -29.33 4.14
C GLU A 665 12.43 -28.08 5.01
N ASN A 666 12.37 -26.89 4.41
CA ASN A 666 12.14 -25.64 5.11
C ASN A 666 10.68 -25.18 5.13
N THR A 667 9.76 -25.97 4.55
CA THR A 667 8.35 -25.60 4.39
C THR A 667 7.39 -26.28 5.38
N GLY A 668 7.94 -26.94 6.41
CA GLY A 668 7.18 -27.56 7.51
C GLY A 668 6.08 -28.51 7.01
N GLU A 669 4.95 -28.54 7.71
CA GLU A 669 3.86 -29.49 7.49
C GLU A 669 2.57 -28.91 6.88
N ILE A 670 2.48 -27.59 6.73
CA ILE A 670 1.27 -26.93 6.24
C ILE A 670 0.99 -27.17 4.74
N PHE A 671 -0.26 -27.03 4.31
CA PHE A 671 -0.63 -27.07 2.88
C PHE A 671 -0.23 -25.78 2.16
N ASP A 672 -0.17 -25.79 0.82
CA ASP A 672 -0.01 -24.56 0.00
C ASP A 672 -1.30 -24.10 -0.67
N HIS A 673 -2.38 -24.87 -0.54
CA HIS A 673 -3.70 -24.45 -0.99
C HIS A 673 -4.82 -25.17 -0.24
N HIS A 674 -5.92 -24.44 -0.04
CA HIS A 674 -7.19 -24.97 0.47
C HIS A 674 -8.34 -24.43 -0.39
N ALA A 675 -9.33 -25.29 -0.66
CA ALA A 675 -10.62 -24.95 -1.22
C ALA A 675 -11.70 -25.58 -0.33
N VAL A 676 -12.53 -24.76 0.31
CA VAL A 676 -13.52 -25.18 1.32
C VAL A 676 -14.89 -24.61 0.97
N GLU A 677 -15.92 -25.44 1.04
CA GLU A 677 -17.31 -25.02 1.02
C GLU A 677 -17.86 -25.08 2.46
N TYR A 678 -18.42 -23.96 2.92
CA TYR A 678 -19.10 -23.86 4.20
C TYR A 678 -20.60 -23.69 3.98
N GLU A 679 -21.40 -24.36 4.80
CA GLU A 679 -22.85 -24.27 4.84
C GLU A 679 -23.31 -23.52 6.09
N TYR A 680 -24.16 -22.50 5.92
CA TYR A 680 -24.82 -21.80 7.01
C TYR A 680 -26.22 -22.37 7.29
N ALA A 681 -26.77 -22.05 8.46
CA ALA A 681 -28.06 -22.59 8.92
C ALA A 681 -29.25 -22.28 8.00
N ASP A 682 -29.17 -21.18 7.25
CA ASP A 682 -30.19 -20.78 6.27
C ASP A 682 -30.04 -21.45 4.89
N GLY A 683 -29.06 -22.35 4.74
CA GLY A 683 -28.75 -23.06 3.51
C GLY A 683 -27.81 -22.31 2.56
N SER A 684 -27.48 -21.04 2.83
CA SER A 684 -26.51 -20.30 2.03
C SER A 684 -25.10 -20.91 2.12
N ARG A 685 -24.29 -20.71 1.08
CA ARG A 685 -22.96 -21.34 0.94
C ARG A 685 -21.85 -20.31 0.82
N MET A 686 -20.74 -20.53 1.51
CA MET A 686 -19.49 -19.78 1.31
C MET A 686 -18.45 -20.67 0.65
N PHE A 687 -17.98 -20.27 -0.53
CA PHE A 687 -16.87 -20.90 -1.25
C PHE A 687 -15.58 -20.16 -0.94
N SER A 688 -14.65 -20.83 -0.30
CA SER A 688 -13.41 -20.27 0.22
C SER A 688 -12.22 -20.87 -0.48
N CYS A 689 -11.34 -20.03 -1.04
CA CYS A 689 -10.07 -20.47 -1.63
C CYS A 689 -8.91 -19.65 -1.06
N CYS A 690 -7.88 -20.32 -0.56
CA CYS A 690 -6.61 -19.68 -0.24
C CYS A 690 -5.44 -20.47 -0.82
N ARG A 691 -4.34 -19.77 -1.18
CA ARG A 691 -3.21 -20.36 -1.90
C ARG A 691 -1.92 -19.58 -1.69
N HIS A 692 -0.81 -20.31 -1.52
CA HIS A 692 0.57 -19.81 -1.52
C HIS A 692 1.39 -20.44 -2.65
N ILE A 693 1.17 -19.96 -3.87
CA ILE A 693 1.90 -20.41 -5.07
C ILE A 693 2.28 -19.17 -5.89
N PRO A 694 3.58 -18.90 -6.09
CA PRO A 694 4.06 -17.77 -6.89
C PRO A 694 3.57 -17.79 -8.35
N ASN A 695 3.58 -16.63 -9.00
CA ASN A 695 3.25 -16.47 -10.43
C ASN A 695 1.84 -16.98 -10.81
N CYS A 696 0.89 -16.90 -9.88
CA CYS A 696 -0.51 -17.26 -10.07
C CYS A 696 -1.43 -16.06 -9.78
N TRP A 697 -2.66 -16.11 -10.31
CA TRP A 697 -3.69 -15.09 -10.04
C TRP A 697 -3.86 -14.86 -8.53
N SER A 698 -3.72 -13.61 -8.08
CA SER A 698 -3.77 -13.24 -6.67
C SER A 698 -5.01 -12.42 -6.36
N SER A 699 -5.60 -12.64 -5.18
CA SER A 699 -6.77 -11.91 -4.72
C SER A 699 -6.94 -12.09 -3.22
N VAL A 700 -7.18 -10.98 -2.52
CA VAL A 700 -7.62 -10.93 -1.12
C VAL A 700 -8.94 -10.19 -1.09
N SER A 701 -10.06 -10.90 -1.14
CA SER A 701 -11.37 -10.29 -1.37
C SER A 701 -12.56 -11.14 -0.89
N GLU A 702 -13.71 -10.49 -0.72
CA GLU A 702 -14.99 -11.11 -0.40
C GLU A 702 -16.08 -10.62 -1.35
N HIS A 703 -16.84 -11.58 -1.90
CA HIS A 703 -17.89 -11.32 -2.89
C HIS A 703 -19.15 -12.05 -2.47
N VAL A 704 -20.31 -11.43 -2.62
CA VAL A 704 -21.59 -12.02 -2.22
C VAL A 704 -22.65 -11.88 -3.31
N HIS A 705 -23.43 -12.94 -3.49
CA HIS A 705 -24.50 -13.06 -4.46
C HIS A 705 -25.82 -13.20 -3.71
N GLY A 706 -26.72 -12.26 -3.93
CA GLY A 706 -28.06 -12.24 -3.37
C GLY A 706 -29.14 -12.45 -4.43
N SER A 707 -30.38 -12.61 -3.99
CA SER A 707 -31.53 -12.79 -4.88
C SER A 707 -31.85 -11.58 -5.78
N LYS A 708 -31.36 -10.38 -5.43
CA LYS A 708 -31.63 -9.11 -6.14
C LYS A 708 -30.38 -8.42 -6.70
N GLY A 709 -29.19 -8.92 -6.41
CA GLY A 709 -27.95 -8.26 -6.77
C GLY A 709 -26.69 -8.97 -6.28
N THR A 710 -25.56 -8.28 -6.41
CA THR A 710 -24.24 -8.75 -6.01
C THR A 710 -23.48 -7.66 -5.26
N ALA A 711 -22.49 -8.05 -4.48
CA ALA A 711 -21.60 -7.12 -3.80
C ALA A 711 -20.15 -7.60 -3.83
N ASP A 712 -19.23 -6.68 -4.09
CA ASP A 712 -17.80 -6.80 -3.76
C ASP A 712 -17.61 -6.09 -2.42
N ILE A 713 -17.55 -6.86 -1.34
CA ILE A 713 -17.44 -6.29 0.02
C ILE A 713 -16.08 -5.63 0.20
N SER A 714 -15.02 -6.26 -0.31
CA SER A 714 -13.66 -5.73 -0.22
C SER A 714 -13.47 -4.43 -0.99
N GLY A 715 -14.15 -4.29 -2.14
CA GLY A 715 -14.22 -3.05 -2.92
C GLY A 715 -15.28 -2.06 -2.40
N ALA A 716 -16.04 -2.43 -1.38
CA ALA A 716 -17.18 -1.69 -0.85
C ALA A 716 -18.17 -1.25 -1.94
N LYS A 717 -18.51 -2.17 -2.85
CA LYS A 717 -19.41 -1.97 -4.00
C LYS A 717 -20.64 -2.88 -3.92
N ILE A 718 -21.81 -2.36 -4.26
CA ILE A 718 -23.07 -3.10 -4.37
C ILE A 718 -23.71 -2.78 -5.72
N GLU A 719 -24.17 -3.84 -6.39
CA GLU A 719 -24.83 -3.77 -7.69
C GLU A 719 -26.17 -4.49 -7.63
N THR A 720 -27.21 -3.83 -8.09
CA THR A 720 -28.56 -4.40 -8.20
C THR A 720 -29.12 -4.12 -9.58
N LYS A 721 -30.12 -4.89 -10.02
CA LYS A 721 -30.76 -4.64 -11.32
C LYS A 721 -31.61 -3.38 -11.34
N ASP A 722 -32.16 -3.00 -10.19
CA ASP A 722 -33.24 -2.02 -10.09
C ASP A 722 -32.82 -0.71 -9.40
N SER A 723 -31.56 -0.59 -8.97
CA SER A 723 -31.02 0.62 -8.31
C SER A 723 -29.63 0.96 -8.87
N PRO A 724 -29.23 2.25 -8.85
CA PRO A 724 -27.88 2.68 -9.23
C PRO A 724 -26.79 1.91 -8.48
N ARG A 725 -25.61 1.79 -9.11
CA ARG A 725 -24.43 1.19 -8.47
C ARG A 725 -24.09 2.00 -7.23
N TRP A 726 -23.86 1.31 -6.12
CA TRP A 726 -23.38 1.94 -4.91
C TRP A 726 -21.92 1.55 -4.69
N ARG A 727 -21.07 2.51 -4.35
CA ARG A 727 -19.80 2.24 -3.68
C ARG A 727 -19.58 3.25 -2.56
N TYR A 728 -18.85 2.87 -1.53
CA TYR A 728 -18.55 3.76 -0.40
C TYR A 728 -17.76 5.01 -0.84
N ARG A 729 -18.15 6.21 -0.37
CA ARG A 729 -17.48 7.52 -0.61
C ARG A 729 -16.95 8.19 0.66
N GLY A 730 -17.23 7.61 1.83
CA GLY A 730 -16.89 8.25 3.09
C GLY A 730 -15.40 8.15 3.41
N GLU A 731 -15.03 8.70 4.57
CA GLU A 731 -13.69 8.54 5.12
C GLU A 731 -13.34 7.06 5.33
N ASN A 732 -12.08 6.71 5.12
CA ASN A 732 -11.56 5.38 5.38
C ASN A 732 -10.27 5.50 6.20
N PRO A 733 -10.36 5.92 7.48
CA PRO A 733 -9.21 6.03 8.36
C PRO A 733 -8.52 4.68 8.53
N ASN A 734 -7.27 4.69 8.98
CA ASN A 734 -6.50 3.47 9.19
C ASN A 734 -7.22 2.53 10.18
N PRO A 735 -7.75 1.38 9.74
CA PRO A 735 -8.59 0.54 10.60
C PRO A 735 -7.79 -0.11 11.74
N TYR A 736 -6.48 -0.31 11.57
CA TYR A 736 -5.61 -0.76 12.65
C TYR A 736 -5.41 0.31 13.74
N GLN A 737 -5.62 1.59 13.43
CA GLN A 737 -5.64 2.64 14.47
C GLN A 737 -7.01 2.67 15.15
N GLN A 738 -8.10 2.61 14.36
CA GLN A 738 -9.47 2.64 14.86
C GLN A 738 -9.76 1.55 15.90
N GLU A 739 -9.31 0.31 15.69
CA GLU A 739 -9.51 -0.79 16.65
C GLU A 739 -8.89 -0.49 18.03
N HIS A 740 -7.74 0.19 18.05
CA HIS A 740 -7.10 0.63 19.28
C HIS A 740 -7.82 1.84 19.88
N ASP A 741 -8.22 2.83 19.08
CA ASP A 741 -8.93 4.02 19.56
C ASP A 741 -10.24 3.62 20.26
N GLU A 742 -11.01 2.71 19.67
CA GLU A 742 -12.27 2.21 20.21
C GLU A 742 -12.07 1.39 21.49
N LEU A 743 -11.06 0.51 21.53
CA LEU A 743 -10.71 -0.25 22.74
C LEU A 743 -10.34 0.67 23.89
N PHE A 744 -9.45 1.65 23.66
CA PHE A 744 -9.02 2.57 24.71
C PHE A 744 -10.17 3.46 25.17
N ALA A 745 -10.97 4.02 24.26
CA ALA A 745 -12.16 4.79 24.60
C ALA A 745 -13.16 3.97 25.44
N SER A 746 -13.34 2.69 25.13
CA SER A 746 -14.22 1.79 25.89
C SER A 746 -13.75 1.57 27.33
N ILE A 747 -12.43 1.40 27.52
CA ILE A 747 -11.81 1.26 28.85
C ILE A 747 -12.00 2.57 29.64
N ARG A 748 -11.72 3.72 29.02
CA ARG A 748 -11.87 5.05 29.65
C ARG A 748 -13.30 5.37 30.06
N SER A 749 -14.28 4.97 29.25
CA SER A 749 -15.70 5.19 29.56
C SER A 749 -16.24 4.25 30.65
N GLY A 750 -15.45 3.26 31.09
CA GLY A 750 -15.91 2.23 32.01
C GLY A 750 -16.93 1.27 31.40
N GLN A 751 -17.03 1.22 30.07
CA GLN A 751 -17.83 0.27 29.28
C GLN A 751 -16.92 -0.50 28.32
N PRO A 752 -15.99 -1.32 28.86
CA PRO A 752 -14.96 -1.96 28.05
C PRO A 752 -15.54 -2.88 26.98
N LEU A 753 -14.98 -2.81 25.76
CA LEU A 753 -15.25 -3.74 24.67
C LEU A 753 -14.82 -5.16 25.06
N ASN A 754 -15.52 -6.15 24.51
CA ASN A 754 -15.16 -7.55 24.70
C ASN A 754 -15.50 -8.35 23.43
N GLU A 755 -14.49 -8.54 22.60
CA GLU A 755 -14.60 -9.14 21.26
C GLU A 755 -14.12 -10.61 21.23
N GLY A 756 -13.68 -11.15 22.37
CA GLY A 756 -12.91 -12.39 22.42
C GLY A 756 -13.70 -13.63 21.99
N GLU A 757 -15.01 -13.68 22.28
CA GLU A 757 -15.87 -14.81 21.92
C GLU A 757 -16.09 -14.83 20.40
N TYR A 758 -16.39 -13.68 19.84
CA TYR A 758 -16.53 -13.51 18.40
C TYR A 758 -15.22 -13.88 17.68
N GLY A 759 -14.08 -13.34 18.14
CA GLY A 759 -12.76 -13.67 17.59
C GLY A 759 -12.40 -15.16 17.71
N ALA A 760 -12.84 -15.83 18.77
CA ALA A 760 -12.64 -17.27 18.96
C ALA A 760 -13.45 -18.09 17.95
N TYR A 761 -14.71 -17.73 17.69
CA TYR A 761 -15.53 -18.43 16.70
C TYR A 761 -15.12 -18.13 15.25
N SER A 762 -14.69 -16.91 14.94
CA SER A 762 -14.08 -16.61 13.63
C SER A 762 -12.80 -17.41 13.41
N THR A 763 -11.97 -17.56 14.45
CA THR A 763 -10.82 -18.46 14.42
C THR A 763 -11.23 -19.93 14.25
N MET A 764 -12.28 -20.37 14.94
CA MET A 764 -12.81 -21.74 14.82
C MET A 764 -13.29 -22.05 13.41
N THR A 765 -13.88 -21.08 12.71
CA THR A 765 -14.31 -21.23 11.31
C THR A 765 -13.13 -21.59 10.42
N ALA A 766 -12.00 -20.90 10.58
CA ALA A 766 -10.78 -21.18 9.83
C ALA A 766 -10.16 -22.54 10.20
N ILE A 767 -10.11 -22.86 11.50
CA ILE A 767 -9.63 -24.16 12.01
C ILE A 767 -10.47 -25.30 11.44
N MET A 768 -11.80 -25.15 11.42
CA MET A 768 -12.73 -26.11 10.86
C MET A 768 -12.47 -26.34 9.36
N GLY A 769 -12.19 -25.28 8.59
CA GLY A 769 -11.76 -25.40 7.20
C GLY A 769 -10.49 -26.21 7.01
N ARG A 770 -9.45 -25.95 7.82
CA ARG A 770 -8.23 -26.77 7.83
C ARG A 770 -8.57 -28.23 8.12
N MET A 771 -9.30 -28.50 9.19
CA MET A 771 -9.68 -29.85 9.62
C MET A 771 -10.37 -30.63 8.49
N ALA A 772 -11.31 -29.99 7.77
CA ALA A 772 -12.00 -30.60 6.64
C ALA A 772 -11.03 -30.95 5.49
N THR A 773 -10.15 -30.03 5.10
CA THR A 773 -9.18 -30.30 4.03
C THR A 773 -8.12 -31.34 4.41
N TYR A 774 -7.64 -31.33 5.65
CA TYR A 774 -6.65 -32.28 6.15
C TYR A 774 -7.21 -33.69 6.25
N SER A 775 -8.45 -33.83 6.73
CA SER A 775 -9.09 -35.14 6.86
C SER A 775 -9.72 -35.65 5.57
N GLY A 776 -10.08 -34.76 4.63
CA GLY A 776 -10.90 -35.09 3.47
C GLY A 776 -12.33 -35.51 3.85
N LYS A 777 -12.84 -35.07 5.00
CA LYS A 777 -14.18 -35.37 5.50
C LYS A 777 -15.03 -34.10 5.58
N GLN A 778 -16.35 -34.27 5.46
CA GLN A 778 -17.29 -33.25 5.88
C GLN A 778 -17.35 -33.23 7.41
N LEU A 779 -17.31 -32.04 8.00
CA LEU A 779 -17.37 -31.82 9.44
C LEU A 779 -18.55 -30.93 9.78
N THR A 780 -19.23 -31.23 10.88
CA THR A 780 -20.18 -30.30 11.51
C THR A 780 -19.42 -29.35 12.44
N TRP A 781 -20.00 -28.18 12.71
CA TRP A 781 -19.46 -27.22 13.67
C TRP A 781 -19.23 -27.85 15.05
N GLU A 782 -20.19 -28.65 15.52
CA GLU A 782 -20.11 -29.33 16.81
C GLU A 782 -18.95 -30.33 16.87
N GLN A 783 -18.74 -31.13 15.81
CA GLN A 783 -17.59 -32.05 15.74
C GLN A 783 -16.26 -31.29 15.77
N ALA A 784 -16.15 -30.21 15.00
CA ALA A 784 -14.93 -29.42 14.95
C ALA A 784 -14.63 -28.73 16.29
N LEU A 785 -15.62 -28.06 16.88
CA LEU A 785 -15.48 -27.33 18.15
C LEU A 785 -15.21 -28.27 19.34
N ASN A 786 -15.69 -29.51 19.30
CA ASN A 786 -15.47 -30.51 20.35
C ASN A 786 -14.24 -31.41 20.12
N SER A 787 -13.46 -31.19 19.06
CA SER A 787 -12.22 -31.94 18.84
C SER A 787 -11.28 -31.84 20.05
N GLU A 788 -10.69 -32.97 20.44
CA GLU A 788 -9.75 -33.08 21.57
C GLU A 788 -8.29 -33.05 21.11
N ILE A 789 -8.03 -32.86 19.81
CA ILE A 789 -6.67 -32.79 19.27
C ILE A 789 -6.02 -31.48 19.70
N ASP A 790 -4.98 -31.60 20.52
CA ASP A 790 -4.13 -30.52 21.00
C ASP A 790 -2.83 -30.52 20.18
N LEU A 791 -2.52 -29.38 19.56
CA LEU A 791 -1.31 -29.22 18.74
C LEU A 791 -0.12 -28.75 19.57
N SER A 792 -0.31 -28.33 20.83
CA SER A 792 0.74 -27.74 21.64
C SER A 792 1.90 -28.71 21.96
N PRO A 793 3.12 -28.19 22.16
CA PRO A 793 4.21 -29.00 22.70
C PRO A 793 3.93 -29.41 24.14
N ASN A 794 4.45 -30.58 24.54
CA ASN A 794 4.43 -31.01 25.94
C ASN A 794 5.17 -30.05 26.90
N LYS A 795 6.16 -29.29 26.39
CA LYS A 795 6.98 -28.35 27.15
C LYS A 795 7.43 -27.19 26.27
N TYR A 796 7.25 -25.97 26.76
CA TYR A 796 7.76 -24.74 26.14
C TYR A 796 9.16 -24.41 26.65
N ALA A 797 10.19 -24.96 25.99
CA ALA A 797 11.59 -24.68 26.30
C ALA A 797 12.47 -24.88 25.07
N TRP A 798 13.59 -24.15 24.99
CA TRP A 798 14.54 -24.25 23.88
C TRP A 798 15.18 -25.62 23.73
N ASP A 799 15.29 -26.37 24.83
CA ASP A 799 15.83 -27.74 24.88
C ASP A 799 14.77 -28.83 24.68
N ALA A 800 13.50 -28.45 24.52
CA ALA A 800 12.41 -29.39 24.32
C ALA A 800 12.26 -29.77 22.84
N ALA A 801 11.82 -31.00 22.59
CA ALA A 801 11.36 -31.39 21.27
C ALA A 801 10.00 -30.72 20.99
N PRO A 802 9.86 -29.90 19.93
CA PRO A 802 8.55 -29.45 19.47
C PRO A 802 7.75 -30.63 18.89
N PRO A 803 6.45 -30.45 18.60
CA PRO A 803 5.66 -31.45 17.88
C PRO A 803 6.34 -31.82 16.56
N GLU A 804 6.39 -33.12 16.25
CA GLU A 804 7.00 -33.60 15.03
C GLU A 804 6.13 -33.21 13.83
N PRO A 805 6.65 -32.44 12.86
CA PRO A 805 5.87 -31.96 11.74
C PRO A 805 5.47 -33.13 10.83
N SER A 806 4.17 -33.31 10.60
CA SER A 806 3.64 -34.34 9.70
C SER A 806 2.64 -33.75 8.73
N VAL A 807 2.92 -33.89 7.44
CA VAL A 807 2.05 -33.40 6.37
C VAL A 807 0.74 -34.18 6.41
N ALA A 808 -0.38 -33.46 6.47
CA ALA A 808 -1.69 -34.09 6.44
C ALA A 808 -1.93 -34.86 5.13
N VAL A 809 -2.56 -36.02 5.23
CA VAL A 809 -2.94 -36.88 4.11
C VAL A 809 -4.47 -37.00 4.11
N PRO A 810 -5.17 -36.34 3.19
CA PRO A 810 -6.62 -36.43 3.08
C PRO A 810 -7.08 -37.89 2.96
N GLY A 811 -8.10 -38.25 3.75
CA GLY A 811 -8.59 -39.62 3.90
C GLY A 811 -7.88 -40.46 4.96
N VAL A 812 -6.77 -39.97 5.54
CA VAL A 812 -5.97 -40.66 6.58
C VAL A 812 -5.83 -39.82 7.85
N THR A 813 -5.53 -38.52 7.73
CA THR A 813 -5.31 -37.65 8.89
C THR A 813 -6.59 -37.46 9.70
N ILE A 814 -6.48 -37.70 11.01
CA ILE A 814 -7.57 -37.54 11.98
C ILE A 814 -7.56 -36.08 12.46
N THR A 815 -8.74 -35.46 12.51
CA THR A 815 -8.90 -34.03 12.89
C THR A 815 -10.00 -33.77 13.91
N VAL A 816 -10.91 -34.73 14.09
CA VAL A 816 -12.00 -34.75 15.06
C VAL A 816 -12.11 -36.12 15.70
#